data_AF-A0A2E2DCD2-F1
#
_entry.id   AF-A0A2E2DCD2-F1
#
_cell.length_a   1.000
_cell.length_b   1.000
_cell.length_c   1.000
_cell.angle_alpha   90.00
_cell.angle_beta   90.00
_cell.angle_gamma   90.00
#
_symmetry.space_group_name_H-M   'P 1'
#
loop_
_entity.id
_entity.type
_entity.pdbx_description
1 polymer ?
#
loop_
_entity_poly.entity_id
_entity_poly.type
_entity_poly.pdbx_seq_one_letter_code
_entity_poly.pdbx_strand_id
1 'polypeptide(L)'
;MTTYNTQNPLGSADPRDLYDNAENADRLINGSENSYPDRLGNNRLSWAGMESEFQDDQARREGDFQAAQSDKQDRFNDFIAASGYQFAGDYAAGIEITEYNQVVRDGSGEFWRLSGTTDLPYTTTGAGLPESGAFVTVGDAALRQELAAGVSTGQGGLLVRGAVIYVDTIADLRALPKSGLSSGQSANVRGSSFTFDGADWQPNGYVTLMAFGAAGDGVTDDTGAISAAEGTDWAIDGNGLTYLCVSIPDIIRFKNANFLVDSIEYPTSDYLNGEISKITSTPFYTTWTENKAFTFQNRIFVPFQMAHGHTYDTTRIAWVTSFDNGNTYSAPEIILDQHPNPSLYGYNVFAAGVKDSRFVMCVEERNVSDNSVNALYLYDRVLDWSANKSGGIDLVNGSSIATIHHPKHGLVSGDTVSFSGVKGDGVSGLSGDLTVVSVIDNDTFTVDKGTPSAVTVTDTGSELWFLATSWYYNNYRITNMPLFPSDATGLPLTHVHSFTDNPGTQELFFGFHNGQGGPREVGVIRVSDFYGTPTFEKRRIPAEFEASSGEPSVKIYGSKMYLTTRSQSTTVNGSAFLHSDDYGQTWTGHRFPGQIHYDPIPFVVHDGELFAFGTERRPDEWDTPAINHFVQGRTRSFMMRVPVANAEAGDWSNYTVTTLGYGIYAGEQPSSGSGVGSALLTDDAVYYFFGSEDYRIQTRYSLNTSSVDDEFIGHGYQPDIFAFRFPLSKRAGKNDIVLRGVDTRTLGQYREGNLSRVLAPVNYERTQVMQRLAVGDTSSAVGDTRSWVEARAEGASYHSLLYVENSVRAVGNYASLQPTTSSGSDDKFASLTGGGAVSSSRGSMLQVFGANHSPHGNRIIALGTTLRPSANDAMDNGQPEAAWQDGYFVNSPVITSDERLKTEIQGFSDAEKAVAKDLAKLIVKWKWKSAVEREKAGGNEARWHVGWIAQEVERAFTRQGLNAHEYSMFCYNEWGAQDAVIDPESGEVITLAVEAGDKYQLKQGEVEAFVMAVLADALL
;
A
#
# COMPACT_ATOMS: atom_id res chain seq x y z
N MET A 1 35.86 67.68 129.38
CA MET A 1 36.90 67.67 130.42
C MET A 1 36.26 67.08 131.67
N THR A 2 36.89 66.11 132.34
CA THR A 2 36.31 65.50 133.55
C THR A 2 36.25 66.49 134.70
N THR A 3 35.35 66.22 135.64
CA THR A 3 34.97 67.16 136.70
C THR A 3 36.15 67.55 137.59
N TYR A 4 37.04 66.62 137.95
CA TYR A 4 38.15 66.88 138.87
C TYR A 4 39.52 67.00 138.19
N ASN A 5 39.72 66.29 137.09
CA ASN A 5 40.92 66.24 136.25
C ASN A 5 42.23 66.24 137.06
N THR A 6 42.37 65.27 137.96
CA THR A 6 43.46 65.28 138.97
C THR A 6 44.86 65.08 138.37
N GLN A 7 44.96 64.49 137.17
CA GLN A 7 46.19 64.04 136.51
C GLN A 7 47.03 63.04 137.33
N ASN A 8 46.46 62.42 138.35
CA ASN A 8 47.16 61.40 139.11
C ASN A 8 47.52 60.20 138.21
N PRO A 9 48.66 59.53 138.44
CA PRO A 9 49.06 58.37 137.66
C PRO A 9 48.03 57.24 137.70
N LEU A 10 48.06 56.36 136.70
CA LEU A 10 47.18 55.19 136.63
C LEU A 10 47.34 54.30 137.87
N GLY A 11 46.22 53.81 138.42
CA GLY A 11 46.17 53.06 139.68
C GLY A 11 45.93 53.92 140.94
N SER A 12 45.74 55.23 140.79
CA SER A 12 45.35 56.12 141.89
C SER A 12 44.02 55.68 142.52
N ALA A 13 44.00 55.58 143.85
CA ALA A 13 42.82 55.32 144.66
C ALA A 13 42.12 56.61 145.15
N ASP A 14 42.52 57.79 144.64
CA ASP A 14 41.85 59.05 144.98
C ASP A 14 40.37 58.98 144.53
N PRO A 15 39.39 59.27 145.42
CA PRO A 15 37.98 59.25 145.07
C PRO A 15 37.63 60.11 143.85
N ARG A 16 38.38 61.19 143.60
CA ARG A 16 38.20 62.07 142.44
C ARG A 16 38.59 61.41 141.13
N ASP A 17 39.59 60.53 141.14
CA ASP A 17 39.97 59.72 139.97
C ASP A 17 38.94 58.65 139.64
N LEU A 18 38.32 58.05 140.67
CA LEU A 18 37.20 57.13 140.48
C LEU A 18 36.01 57.82 139.81
N TYR A 19 35.69 59.04 140.23
CA TYR A 19 34.61 59.83 139.60
C TYR A 19 34.94 60.21 138.15
N ASP A 20 36.15 60.72 137.90
CA ASP A 20 36.58 61.08 136.54
C ASP A 20 36.67 59.87 135.60
N ASN A 21 37.07 58.70 136.10
CA ASN A 21 37.03 57.46 135.33
C ASN A 21 35.60 57.06 134.98
N ALA A 22 34.65 57.21 135.90
CA ALA A 22 33.23 56.96 135.64
C ALA A 22 32.66 57.95 134.61
N GLU A 23 33.01 59.24 134.71
CA GLU A 23 32.56 60.28 133.77
C GLU A 23 33.15 60.07 132.36
N ASN A 24 34.42 59.65 132.26
CA ASN A 24 35.01 59.27 130.99
C ASN A 24 34.41 58.00 130.40
N ALA A 25 34.10 57.00 131.23
CA ALA A 25 33.44 55.78 130.77
C ALA A 25 32.05 56.09 130.20
N ASP A 26 31.29 56.98 130.85
CA ASP A 26 29.98 57.41 130.35
C ASP A 26 30.11 58.18 129.03
N ARG A 27 31.06 59.12 128.93
CA ARG A 27 31.33 59.84 127.67
C ARG A 27 31.85 58.93 126.55
N LEU A 28 32.65 57.91 126.89
CA LEU A 28 33.17 56.94 125.92
C LEU A 28 32.02 56.15 125.28
N ILE A 29 31.04 55.72 126.08
CA ILE A 29 29.96 54.83 125.61
C ILE A 29 28.75 55.61 125.08
N ASN A 30 28.33 56.66 125.79
CA ASN A 30 27.05 57.35 125.55
C ASN A 30 27.22 58.77 124.98
N GLY A 31 28.46 59.26 124.84
CA GLY A 31 28.72 60.60 124.33
C GLY A 31 28.57 60.72 122.81
N SER A 32 28.00 61.83 122.34
CA SER A 32 27.74 62.11 120.92
C SER A 32 28.93 62.66 120.12
N GLU A 33 29.92 63.32 120.75
CA GLU A 33 31.16 63.76 120.09
C GLU A 33 32.05 62.57 119.70
N ASN A 34 32.81 62.70 118.62
CA ASN A 34 33.68 61.63 118.10
C ASN A 34 34.88 61.32 119.02
N SER A 35 35.25 62.24 119.93
CA SER A 35 36.30 61.99 120.90
C SER A 35 36.13 62.83 122.16
N TYR A 36 36.62 62.32 123.29
CA TYR A 36 36.63 63.02 124.58
C TYR A 36 38.00 62.93 125.24
N PRO A 37 38.46 63.98 125.94
CA PRO A 37 39.69 63.93 126.73
C PRO A 37 39.50 63.03 127.95
N ASP A 38 40.40 62.07 128.13
CA ASP A 38 40.49 61.24 129.33
C ASP A 38 40.93 62.06 130.56
N ARG A 39 40.97 61.43 131.74
CA ARG A 39 41.31 62.10 133.01
C ARG A 39 42.78 62.54 133.09
N LEU A 40 43.60 62.18 132.09
CA LEU A 40 44.98 62.61 131.93
C LEU A 40 45.10 63.68 130.82
N GLY A 41 43.98 64.08 130.21
CA GLY A 41 43.90 65.09 129.16
C GLY A 41 44.08 64.59 127.73
N ASN A 42 44.20 63.28 127.50
CA ASN A 42 44.37 62.73 126.13
C ASN A 42 43.03 62.45 125.48
N ASN A 43 42.79 62.95 124.25
CA ASN A 43 41.58 62.62 123.51
C ASN A 43 41.54 61.13 123.15
N ARG A 44 40.45 60.46 123.53
CA ARG A 44 40.11 59.09 123.17
C ARG A 44 38.90 59.14 122.25
N LEU A 45 38.93 58.33 121.18
CA LEU A 45 37.74 58.14 120.37
C LEU A 45 36.59 57.61 121.23
N SER A 46 35.39 58.17 121.01
CA SER A 46 34.16 57.65 121.59
C SER A 46 33.64 56.45 120.78
N TRP A 47 32.62 55.78 121.31
CA TRP A 47 31.88 54.76 120.58
C TRP A 47 31.29 55.32 119.27
N ALA A 48 30.74 56.54 119.30
CA ALA A 48 30.24 57.23 118.11
C ALA A 48 31.35 57.53 117.07
N GLY A 49 32.56 57.90 117.53
CA GLY A 49 33.71 58.09 116.65
C GLY A 49 34.15 56.80 115.94
N MET A 50 34.14 55.67 116.67
CA MET A 50 34.49 54.36 116.10
C MET A 50 33.44 53.87 115.10
N GLU A 51 32.15 54.15 115.33
CA GLU A 51 31.09 53.86 114.36
C GLU A 51 31.21 54.70 113.08
N SER A 52 31.57 55.98 113.20
CA SER A 52 31.82 56.85 112.04
C SER A 52 32.97 56.35 111.17
N GLU A 53 34.12 56.01 111.76
CA GLU A 53 35.27 55.49 111.00
C GLU A 53 34.93 54.14 110.32
N PHE A 54 34.13 53.29 110.97
CA PHE A 54 33.69 52.03 110.39
C PHE A 54 32.77 52.23 109.17
N GLN A 55 31.88 53.23 109.20
CA GLN A 55 31.02 53.57 108.06
C GLN A 55 31.82 54.12 106.89
N ASP A 56 32.80 54.99 107.14
CA ASP A 56 33.69 55.54 106.10
C ASP A 56 34.49 54.42 105.41
N ASP A 57 34.93 53.43 106.17
CA ASP A 57 35.72 52.31 105.63
C ASP A 57 34.85 51.31 104.85
N GLN A 58 33.55 51.20 105.15
CA GLN A 58 32.60 50.47 104.30
C GLN A 58 32.32 51.20 102.98
N ALA A 59 32.13 52.52 103.01
CA ALA A 59 31.92 53.32 101.81
C ALA A 59 33.11 53.26 100.84
N ARG A 60 34.34 53.22 101.37
CA ARG A 60 35.56 53.04 100.57
C ARG A 60 35.60 51.70 99.83
N ARG A 61 35.24 50.59 100.49
CA ARG A 61 35.26 49.25 99.88
C ARG A 61 34.21 49.09 98.77
N GLU A 62 33.04 49.72 98.92
CA GLU A 62 32.02 49.77 97.87
C GLU A 62 32.53 50.54 96.64
N GLY A 63 33.24 51.66 96.85
CA GLY A 63 33.86 52.43 95.75
C GLY A 63 34.91 51.64 94.96
N ASP A 64 35.79 50.90 95.65
CA ASP A 64 36.84 50.09 95.02
C ASP A 64 36.26 48.94 94.17
N PHE A 65 35.15 48.34 94.59
CA PHE A 65 34.49 47.24 93.87
C PHE A 65 33.84 47.73 92.56
N GLN A 66 33.17 48.88 92.57
CA GLN A 66 32.53 49.46 91.39
C GLN A 66 33.56 49.88 90.33
N ALA A 67 34.69 50.46 90.75
CA ALA A 67 35.77 50.85 89.85
C ALA A 67 36.37 49.64 89.09
N ALA A 68 36.52 48.49 89.77
CA ALA A 68 37.05 47.27 89.17
C ALA A 68 36.09 46.61 88.16
N GLN A 69 34.78 46.87 88.24
CA GLN A 69 33.81 46.39 87.24
C GLN A 69 33.79 47.29 85.99
N SER A 70 33.98 48.60 86.14
CA SER A 70 34.10 49.53 85.00
C SER A 70 35.32 49.22 84.14
N ASP A 71 36.49 49.00 84.76
CA ASP A 71 37.75 48.67 84.05
C ASP A 71 37.66 47.38 83.22
N LYS A 72 36.88 46.39 83.69
CA LYS A 72 36.65 45.15 82.92
C LYS A 72 35.75 45.36 81.71
N GLN A 73 34.75 46.24 81.82
CA GLN A 73 33.87 46.58 80.71
C GLN A 73 34.59 47.39 79.63
N ASP A 74 35.44 48.34 80.05
CA ASP A 74 36.21 49.19 79.13
C ASP A 74 37.22 48.36 78.31
N ARG A 75 37.98 47.46 78.96
CA ARG A 75 38.92 46.57 78.26
C ARG A 75 38.24 45.57 77.31
N PHE A 76 37.01 45.15 77.62
CA PHE A 76 36.24 44.28 76.75
C PHE A 76 35.73 45.04 75.51
N ASN A 77 35.31 46.30 75.67
CA ASN A 77 34.89 47.16 74.58
C ASN A 77 36.07 47.50 73.64
N ASP A 78 37.27 47.76 74.19
CA ASP A 78 38.48 48.04 73.42
C ASP A 78 38.94 46.84 72.56
N PHE A 79 38.80 45.61 73.07
CA PHE A 79 39.12 44.39 72.32
C PHE A 79 38.21 44.20 71.10
N ILE A 80 36.91 44.48 71.24
CA ILE A 80 35.95 44.40 70.12
C ILE A 80 36.25 45.48 69.08
N ALA A 81 36.62 46.70 69.49
CA ALA A 81 36.95 47.81 68.59
C ALA A 81 38.23 47.55 67.76
N ALA A 82 39.23 46.84 68.31
CA ALA A 82 40.48 46.53 67.61
C ALA A 82 40.40 45.34 66.62
N SER A 83 39.33 44.55 66.64
CA SER A 83 39.24 43.28 65.89
C SER A 83 38.61 43.37 64.48
N GLY A 84 38.11 44.56 64.08
CA GLY A 84 37.56 44.81 62.75
C GLY A 84 38.60 45.18 61.68
N TYR A 85 38.20 45.18 60.40
CA TYR A 85 39.04 45.71 59.32
C TYR A 85 39.25 47.22 59.48
N GLN A 86 40.50 47.68 59.48
CA GLN A 86 40.87 49.09 59.62
C GLN A 86 41.17 49.69 58.24
N PHE A 87 40.47 50.73 57.84
CA PHE A 87 40.72 51.38 56.56
C PHE A 87 41.98 52.26 56.64
N ALA A 88 43.06 51.85 55.98
CA ALA A 88 44.35 52.54 55.96
C ALA A 88 44.42 53.69 54.93
N GLY A 89 43.47 53.76 54.00
CA GLY A 89 43.35 54.84 53.01
C GLY A 89 43.14 54.35 51.58
N ASP A 90 42.89 55.29 50.67
CA ASP A 90 42.89 55.01 49.22
C ASP A 90 44.33 54.73 48.76
N TYR A 91 44.51 53.68 47.96
CA TYR A 91 45.82 53.16 47.58
C TYR A 91 46.67 54.21 46.84
N ALA A 92 47.84 54.51 47.41
CA ALA A 92 48.86 55.41 46.87
C ALA A 92 50.24 54.92 47.31
N ALA A 93 51.33 55.46 46.74
CA ALA A 93 52.68 55.20 47.23
C ALA A 93 52.86 55.73 48.66
N GLY A 94 53.53 54.96 49.52
CA GLY A 94 53.95 55.39 50.86
C GLY A 94 52.96 55.12 52.00
N ILE A 95 51.94 54.30 51.80
CA ILE A 95 51.02 53.87 52.87
C ILE A 95 51.65 52.68 53.59
N GLU A 96 51.93 52.84 54.89
CA GLU A 96 52.50 51.79 55.72
C GLU A 96 51.38 50.92 56.32
N ILE A 97 51.31 49.67 55.89
CA ILE A 97 50.45 48.63 56.45
C ILE A 97 51.21 47.98 57.59
N THR A 98 50.70 48.14 58.80
CA THR A 98 51.34 47.71 60.06
C THR A 98 50.62 46.53 60.70
N GLU A 99 49.38 46.27 60.30
CA GLU A 99 48.56 45.16 60.78
C GLU A 99 47.84 44.44 59.61
N TYR A 100 47.65 43.12 59.69
CA TYR A 100 47.05 42.35 58.58
C TYR A 100 45.54 42.61 58.39
N ASN A 101 44.86 43.18 59.38
CA ASN A 101 43.46 43.63 59.28
C ASN A 101 43.35 45.05 58.71
N GLN A 102 44.45 45.72 58.37
CA GLN A 102 44.41 46.98 57.63
C GLN A 102 44.15 46.74 56.15
N VAL A 103 43.21 47.50 55.60
CA VAL A 103 42.78 47.41 54.20
C VAL A 103 43.01 48.74 53.49
N VAL A 104 43.47 48.69 52.25
CA VAL A 104 43.55 49.84 51.33
C VAL A 104 42.49 49.71 50.26
N ARG A 105 42.01 50.82 49.72
CA ARG A 105 40.97 50.83 48.68
C ARG A 105 41.53 51.31 47.36
N ASP A 106 41.31 50.59 46.27
CA ASP A 106 41.79 51.03 44.96
C ASP A 106 40.90 52.12 44.33
N GLY A 107 41.31 52.62 43.16
CA GLY A 107 40.57 53.67 42.44
C GLY A 107 39.18 53.27 41.94
N SER A 108 38.85 51.97 41.96
CA SER A 108 37.51 51.43 41.65
C SER A 108 36.65 51.19 42.90
N GLY A 109 37.21 51.35 44.09
CA GLY A 109 36.50 51.15 45.35
C GLY A 109 36.64 49.75 45.96
N GLU A 110 37.44 48.85 45.38
CA GLU A 110 37.67 47.50 45.91
C GLU A 110 38.66 47.55 47.08
N PHE A 111 38.39 46.78 48.14
CA PHE A 111 39.27 46.69 49.31
C PHE A 111 40.29 45.57 49.14
N TRP A 112 41.53 45.88 49.46
CA TRP A 112 42.69 44.99 49.40
C TRP A 112 43.34 44.92 50.76
N ARG A 113 43.68 43.71 51.19
CA ARG A 113 44.47 43.48 52.40
C ARG A 113 45.82 42.90 52.05
N LEU A 114 46.79 43.05 52.94
CA LEU A 114 48.09 42.43 52.75
C LEU A 114 47.96 40.90 52.75
N SER A 115 48.66 40.23 51.83
CA SER A 115 48.77 38.77 51.82
C SER A 115 49.42 38.31 53.12
N GLY A 116 48.94 37.21 53.71
CA GLY A 116 49.53 36.62 54.92
C GLY A 116 50.95 36.06 54.71
N THR A 117 51.45 36.06 53.47
CA THR A 117 52.82 35.68 53.11
C THR A 117 53.77 36.87 52.99
N THR A 118 53.26 38.10 53.11
CA THR A 118 54.05 39.32 53.06
C THR A 118 54.31 39.80 54.48
N ASP A 119 55.57 40.05 54.84
CA ASP A 119 55.94 40.50 56.18
C ASP A 119 55.43 41.92 56.47
N LEU A 120 55.02 42.17 57.72
CA LEU A 120 54.68 43.49 58.24
C LEU A 120 55.88 44.13 58.97
N PRO A 121 56.04 45.48 58.96
CA PRO A 121 55.22 46.43 58.22
C PRO A 121 55.55 46.41 56.72
N TYR A 122 54.54 46.65 55.89
CA TYR A 122 54.68 46.73 54.44
C TYR A 122 54.26 48.11 53.94
N THR A 123 55.16 48.80 53.25
CA THR A 123 54.84 50.11 52.65
C THR A 123 54.44 49.93 51.19
N THR A 124 53.28 50.44 50.81
CA THR A 124 52.83 50.45 49.41
C THR A 124 53.84 51.21 48.55
N THR A 125 54.31 50.57 47.48
CA THR A 125 55.18 51.17 46.45
C THR A 125 54.43 52.17 45.56
N GLY A 126 53.10 52.05 45.46
CA GLY A 126 52.27 52.84 44.56
C GLY A 126 52.38 52.45 43.09
N ALA A 127 53.00 51.31 42.77
CA ALA A 127 53.17 50.79 41.42
C ALA A 127 51.87 50.17 40.82
N GLY A 128 50.74 50.27 41.52
CA GLY A 128 49.49 49.56 41.22
C GLY A 128 49.31 48.25 42.00
N LEU A 129 48.09 47.98 42.48
CA LEU A 129 47.74 46.72 43.17
C LEU A 129 47.70 45.56 42.15
N PRO A 130 48.05 44.31 42.53
CA PRO A 130 48.38 43.82 43.87
C PRO A 130 49.87 43.92 44.28
N GLU A 131 50.67 44.83 43.72
CA GLU A 131 52.11 44.99 44.00
C GLU A 131 52.91 43.68 43.98
N SER A 132 53.03 43.06 42.80
CA SER A 132 53.73 41.77 42.64
C SER A 132 53.19 40.64 43.53
N GLY A 133 51.92 40.74 43.96
CA GLY A 133 51.25 39.72 44.79
C GLY A 133 51.30 39.98 46.29
N ALA A 134 51.83 41.12 46.73
CA ALA A 134 51.87 41.50 48.15
C ALA A 134 50.47 41.72 48.76
N PHE A 135 49.47 42.06 47.93
CA PHE A 135 48.08 42.27 48.33
C PHE A 135 47.12 41.23 47.74
N VAL A 136 46.06 40.93 48.48
CA VAL A 136 44.94 40.09 48.04
C VAL A 136 43.62 40.84 48.23
N THR A 137 42.66 40.61 47.33
CA THR A 137 41.35 41.24 47.39
C THR A 137 40.57 40.75 48.61
N VAL A 138 39.66 41.59 49.11
CA VAL A 138 38.73 41.27 50.21
C VAL A 138 37.32 40.92 49.67
N GLY A 139 37.07 41.08 48.36
CA GLY A 139 35.77 40.97 47.68
C GLY A 139 35.03 39.62 47.61
N ASP A 140 35.27 38.64 48.50
CA ASP A 140 34.55 37.35 48.50
C ASP A 140 33.02 37.51 48.66
N ALA A 141 32.59 38.56 49.37
CA ALA A 141 31.17 38.89 49.54
C ALA A 141 30.51 39.43 48.26
N ALA A 142 31.23 40.25 47.48
CA ALA A 142 30.75 40.79 46.21
C ALA A 142 30.65 39.67 45.17
N LEU A 143 31.71 38.85 45.02
CA LEU A 143 31.70 37.71 44.11
C LEU A 143 30.59 36.70 44.44
N ARG A 144 30.27 36.46 45.72
CA ARG A 144 29.12 35.61 46.13
C ARG A 144 27.77 36.22 45.75
N GLN A 145 27.61 37.54 45.88
CA GLN A 145 26.39 38.22 45.44
C GLN A 145 26.23 38.17 43.92
N GLU A 146 27.32 38.38 43.17
CA GLU A 146 27.33 38.31 41.71
C GLU A 146 27.13 36.88 41.21
N LEU A 147 27.72 35.86 41.84
CA LEU A 147 27.48 34.45 41.49
C LEU A 147 26.08 33.97 41.86
N ALA A 148 25.46 34.54 42.90
CA ALA A 148 24.08 34.25 43.29
C ALA A 148 23.04 35.00 42.43
N ALA A 149 23.46 36.01 41.67
CA ALA A 149 22.59 36.75 40.77
C ALA A 149 22.29 35.97 39.47
N GLY A 150 21.15 36.27 38.84
CA GLY A 150 20.70 35.59 37.63
C GLY A 150 21.52 35.94 36.39
N VAL A 151 21.61 35.01 35.43
CA VAL A 151 22.34 35.23 34.17
C VAL A 151 21.75 36.35 33.31
N SER A 152 20.49 36.72 33.52
CA SER A 152 19.85 37.86 32.83
C SER A 152 20.46 39.22 33.17
N THR A 153 21.15 39.36 34.31
CA THR A 153 21.84 40.60 34.70
C THR A 153 23.30 40.66 34.25
N GLY A 154 23.77 39.68 33.45
CA GLY A 154 25.18 39.57 33.05
C GLY A 154 26.08 38.92 34.12
N GLN A 155 25.49 38.37 35.18
CA GLN A 155 26.19 37.81 36.33
C GLN A 155 25.99 36.27 36.42
N GLY A 156 26.22 35.65 37.57
CA GLY A 156 26.03 34.22 37.78
C GLY A 156 26.95 33.37 36.91
N GLY A 157 26.38 32.40 36.18
CA GLY A 157 27.12 31.50 35.28
C GLY A 157 27.88 32.20 34.15
N LEU A 158 27.51 33.44 33.79
CA LEU A 158 28.20 34.22 32.77
C LEU A 158 29.60 34.71 33.21
N LEU A 159 29.85 34.78 34.52
CA LEU A 159 31.14 35.22 35.07
C LEU A 159 32.20 34.11 35.03
N VAL A 160 31.79 32.86 34.77
CA VAL A 160 32.66 31.68 34.81
C VAL A 160 32.87 31.13 33.41
N ARG A 161 34.07 31.33 32.86
CA ARG A 161 34.45 30.79 31.55
C ARG A 161 34.33 29.28 31.52
N GLY A 162 33.56 28.74 30.58
CA GLY A 162 33.33 27.29 30.42
C GLY A 162 32.22 26.71 31.30
N ALA A 163 31.51 27.51 32.09
CA ALA A 163 30.30 27.07 32.79
C ALA A 163 29.14 26.81 31.80
N VAL A 164 28.26 25.87 32.13
CA VAL A 164 27.02 25.69 31.37
C VAL A 164 25.99 26.70 31.88
N ILE A 165 25.48 27.53 30.98
CA ILE A 165 24.44 28.52 31.29
C ILE A 165 23.07 27.87 31.16
N TYR A 166 22.21 28.00 32.17
CA TYR A 166 20.83 27.52 32.12
C TYR A 166 19.89 28.70 31.96
N VAL A 167 19.00 28.63 30.97
CA VAL A 167 17.91 29.59 30.75
C VAL A 167 16.63 28.85 30.36
N ASP A 168 15.48 29.50 30.54
CA ASP A 168 14.18 28.84 30.37
C ASP A 168 13.71 28.79 28.92
N THR A 169 14.04 29.80 28.11
CA THR A 169 13.66 29.88 26.69
C THR A 169 14.79 30.33 25.77
N ILE A 170 14.65 30.06 24.48
CA ILE A 170 15.57 30.56 23.44
C ILE A 170 15.54 32.09 23.37
N ALA A 171 14.39 32.72 23.69
CA ALA A 171 14.31 34.17 23.79
C ALA A 171 15.23 34.69 24.91
N ASP A 172 15.23 34.04 26.08
CA ASP A 172 16.13 34.38 27.18
C ASP A 172 17.60 34.16 26.80
N LEU A 173 17.90 33.05 26.09
CA LEU A 173 19.25 32.76 25.61
C LEU A 173 19.78 33.85 24.68
N ARG A 174 18.95 34.30 23.73
CA ARG A 174 19.29 35.35 22.78
C ARG A 174 19.39 36.74 23.43
N ALA A 175 18.68 36.95 24.53
CA ALA A 175 18.73 38.19 25.30
C ALA A 175 19.97 38.32 26.19
N LEU A 176 20.74 37.23 26.38
CA LEU A 176 21.94 37.26 27.22
C LEU A 176 22.99 38.27 26.69
N PRO A 177 23.68 39.01 27.58
CA PRO A 177 24.76 39.91 27.17
C PRO A 177 25.90 39.15 26.48
N LYS A 178 26.17 39.47 25.21
CA LYS A 178 27.22 38.79 24.42
C LYS A 178 28.64 39.25 24.79
N SER A 179 28.81 40.39 25.46
CA SER A 179 30.11 40.99 25.80
C SER A 179 30.96 40.16 26.77
N GLY A 180 30.36 39.25 27.55
CA GLY A 180 31.06 38.35 28.47
C GLY A 180 31.24 36.92 27.95
N LEU A 181 30.74 36.60 26.75
CA LEU A 181 30.76 35.24 26.20
C LEU A 181 32.05 34.96 25.44
N SER A 182 32.60 33.77 25.65
CA SER A 182 33.70 33.23 24.85
C SER A 182 33.17 32.30 23.77
N SER A 183 33.79 32.26 22.59
CA SER A 183 33.54 31.18 21.63
C SER A 183 33.79 29.82 22.32
N GLY A 184 32.85 28.88 22.17
CA GLY A 184 32.81 27.60 22.89
C GLY A 184 32.03 27.60 24.20
N GLN A 185 31.47 28.72 24.65
CA GLN A 185 30.60 28.74 25.85
C GLN A 185 29.35 27.89 25.62
N SER A 186 28.97 27.08 26.60
CA SER A 186 27.80 26.19 26.50
C SER A 186 26.58 26.75 27.23
N ALA A 187 25.40 26.49 26.70
CA ALA A 187 24.12 26.73 27.36
C ALA A 187 23.18 25.54 27.24
N ASN A 188 22.23 25.42 28.16
CA ASN A 188 21.13 24.48 28.12
C ASN A 188 19.80 25.23 28.25
N VAL A 189 18.87 24.94 27.35
CA VAL A 189 17.51 25.47 27.35
C VAL A 189 16.55 24.30 27.34
N ARG A 190 15.98 23.96 28.51
CA ARG A 190 15.01 22.87 28.70
C ARG A 190 15.40 21.57 27.96
N GLY A 191 16.63 21.11 28.18
CA GLY A 191 17.16 19.87 27.59
C GLY A 191 17.89 20.07 26.25
N SER A 192 17.72 21.22 25.60
CA SER A 192 18.43 21.56 24.36
C SER A 192 19.78 22.20 24.66
N SER A 193 20.86 21.65 24.11
CA SER A 193 22.20 22.21 24.32
C SER A 193 22.61 23.14 23.19
N PHE A 194 23.27 24.24 23.54
CA PHE A 194 23.76 25.27 22.62
C PHE A 194 25.22 25.59 22.88
N THR A 195 25.93 26.00 21.85
CA THR A 195 27.30 26.51 21.91
C THR A 195 27.37 27.89 21.27
N PHE A 196 27.99 28.85 21.95
CA PHE A 196 28.25 30.16 21.38
C PHE A 196 29.44 30.09 20.41
N ASP A 197 29.25 30.44 19.14
CA ASP A 197 30.31 30.34 18.12
C ASP A 197 31.26 31.57 18.11
N GLY A 198 30.92 32.63 18.85
CA GLY A 198 31.62 33.91 18.85
C GLY A 198 30.77 35.06 18.29
N ALA A 199 29.68 34.75 17.59
CA ALA A 199 28.69 35.70 17.09
C ALA A 199 27.29 35.38 17.62
N ASP A 200 26.88 34.11 17.61
CA ASP A 200 25.57 33.67 18.06
C ASP A 200 25.54 32.28 18.70
N TRP A 201 24.40 31.93 19.29
CA TRP A 201 24.16 30.61 19.86
C TRP A 201 23.73 29.61 18.79
N GLN A 202 24.49 28.53 18.64
CA GLN A 202 24.19 27.42 17.73
C GLN A 202 23.76 26.17 18.52
N PRO A 203 22.69 25.46 18.11
CA PRO A 203 22.28 24.24 18.77
C PRO A 203 23.26 23.09 18.49
N ASN A 204 23.50 22.24 19.49
CA ASN A 204 24.27 21.01 19.31
C ASN A 204 23.31 19.83 19.11
N GLY A 205 22.68 19.77 17.94
CA GLY A 205 21.72 18.71 17.56
C GLY A 205 20.27 19.18 17.59
N TYR A 206 19.37 18.32 18.10
CA TYR A 206 17.95 18.62 18.16
C TYR A 206 17.62 19.65 19.24
N VAL A 207 16.70 20.55 18.93
CA VAL A 207 16.14 21.53 19.87
C VAL A 207 14.72 21.11 20.23
N THR A 208 14.43 21.03 21.52
CA THR A 208 13.10 20.69 22.02
C THR A 208 12.12 21.83 21.77
N LEU A 209 10.87 21.51 21.44
CA LEU A 209 9.82 22.53 21.29
C LEU A 209 9.61 23.34 22.58
N MET A 210 9.81 22.69 23.72
CA MET A 210 9.77 23.32 25.04
C MET A 210 10.81 24.45 25.18
N ALA A 211 11.95 24.39 24.49
CA ALA A 211 12.95 25.47 24.50
C ALA A 211 12.44 26.75 23.83
N PHE A 212 11.43 26.66 22.97
CA PHE A 212 10.72 27.81 22.39
C PHE A 212 9.59 28.33 23.30
N GLY A 213 9.41 27.75 24.48
CA GLY A 213 8.38 28.12 25.44
C GLY A 213 7.10 27.30 25.35
N ALA A 214 7.05 26.26 24.51
CA ALA A 214 5.90 25.37 24.43
C ALA A 214 5.67 24.59 25.73
N ALA A 215 4.41 24.36 26.08
CA ALA A 215 3.99 23.55 27.22
C ALA A 215 3.94 22.06 26.87
N GLY A 216 3.37 21.69 25.71
CA GLY A 216 3.25 20.29 25.30
C GLY A 216 2.29 19.46 26.16
N ASP A 217 1.23 20.09 26.67
CA ASP A 217 0.22 19.46 27.52
C ASP A 217 -1.11 19.17 26.79
N GLY A 218 -1.20 19.49 25.50
CA GLY A 218 -2.40 19.36 24.67
C GLY A 218 -3.54 20.33 25.04
N VAL A 219 -3.30 21.30 25.91
CA VAL A 219 -4.32 22.23 26.44
C VAL A 219 -3.89 23.68 26.30
N THR A 220 -2.62 23.99 26.56
CA THR A 220 -2.04 25.31 26.40
C THR A 220 -1.77 25.57 24.93
N ASP A 221 -2.21 26.73 24.42
CA ASP A 221 -1.96 27.14 23.03
C ASP A 221 -0.46 27.38 22.80
N ASP A 222 0.16 26.45 22.07
CA ASP A 222 1.58 26.42 21.75
C ASP A 222 1.89 27.03 20.37
N THR A 223 0.90 27.61 19.68
CA THR A 223 1.02 28.16 18.31
C THR A 223 2.23 29.10 18.18
N GLY A 224 2.42 30.01 19.15
CA GLY A 224 3.53 30.96 19.10
C GLY A 224 4.91 30.31 19.19
N ALA A 225 5.05 29.26 20.00
CA ALA A 225 6.30 28.51 20.14
C ALA A 225 6.58 27.65 18.90
N ILE A 226 5.54 27.05 18.32
CA ILE A 226 5.62 26.28 17.07
C ILE A 226 6.09 27.18 15.92
N SER A 227 5.44 28.33 15.70
CA SER A 227 5.84 29.26 14.64
C SER A 227 7.27 29.80 14.84
N ALA A 228 7.69 30.02 16.09
CA ALA A 228 9.07 30.41 16.38
C ALA A 228 10.09 29.31 16.04
N ALA A 229 9.74 28.04 16.22
CA ALA A 229 10.56 26.90 15.84
C ALA A 229 10.66 26.73 14.31
N GLU A 230 9.52 26.85 13.60
CA GLU A 230 9.46 26.78 12.13
C GLU A 230 10.27 27.88 11.43
N GLY A 231 10.38 29.06 12.07
CA GLY A 231 11.19 30.18 11.59
C GLY A 231 12.71 29.97 11.67
N THR A 232 13.18 28.81 12.13
CA THR A 232 14.61 28.45 12.19
C THR A 232 14.97 27.43 11.12
N ASP A 233 16.26 27.13 10.93
CA ASP A 233 16.74 25.99 10.14
C ASP A 233 17.19 24.82 11.04
N TRP A 234 16.76 24.81 12.30
CA TRP A 234 17.16 23.81 13.28
C TRP A 234 16.29 22.56 13.21
N ALA A 235 16.87 21.43 13.62
CA ALA A 235 16.15 20.17 13.76
C ALA A 235 15.35 20.17 15.08
N ILE A 236 14.03 19.98 15.02
CA ILE A 236 13.15 20.16 16.18
C ILE A 236 12.62 18.82 16.69
N ASP A 237 12.65 18.62 18.01
CA ASP A 237 12.13 17.44 18.71
C ASP A 237 10.93 17.84 19.59
N GLY A 238 9.79 17.20 19.37
CA GLY A 238 8.59 17.39 20.18
C GLY A 238 8.64 16.68 21.53
N ASN A 239 9.71 15.93 21.83
CA ASN A 239 9.93 15.25 23.11
C ASN A 239 8.82 14.26 23.52
N GLY A 240 8.05 13.75 22.55
CA GLY A 240 6.98 12.79 22.75
C GLY A 240 5.72 13.40 23.36
N LEU A 241 5.49 14.70 23.15
CA LEU A 241 4.38 15.46 23.74
C LEU A 241 3.34 15.88 22.69
N THR A 242 2.16 16.27 23.18
CA THR A 242 1.06 16.81 22.38
C THR A 242 0.98 18.32 22.56
N TYR A 243 0.91 19.07 21.46
CA TYR A 243 0.91 20.54 21.44
C TYR A 243 -0.40 21.04 20.84
N LEU A 244 -1.17 21.83 21.58
CA LEU A 244 -2.39 22.46 21.04
C LEU A 244 -1.99 23.62 20.14
N CYS A 245 -2.53 23.67 18.93
CA CYS A 245 -2.32 24.80 18.02
C CYS A 245 -3.58 25.10 17.19
N VAL A 246 -3.63 26.32 16.64
CA VAL A 246 -4.79 26.81 15.88
C VAL A 246 -4.75 26.44 14.39
N SER A 247 -3.63 25.88 13.92
CA SER A 247 -3.45 25.45 12.53
C SER A 247 -2.42 24.33 12.45
N ILE A 248 -2.57 23.47 11.44
CA ILE A 248 -1.63 22.37 11.16
C ILE A 248 -0.25 22.96 10.84
N PRO A 249 0.82 22.63 11.59
CA PRO A 249 2.17 23.12 11.31
C PRO A 249 2.81 22.37 10.13
N ASP A 250 3.99 22.79 9.69
CA ASP A 250 4.83 22.01 8.78
C ASP A 250 5.41 20.80 9.53
N ILE A 251 4.59 19.74 9.67
CA ILE A 251 4.87 18.53 10.46
C ILE A 251 6.24 17.93 10.13
N ILE A 252 6.72 18.08 8.88
CA ILE A 252 8.01 17.54 8.41
C ILE A 252 9.21 18.20 9.13
N ARG A 253 9.04 19.40 9.68
CA ARG A 253 10.05 20.12 10.49
C ARG A 253 10.30 19.49 11.86
N PHE A 254 9.40 18.63 12.32
CA PHE A 254 9.39 18.08 13.66
C PHE A 254 9.57 16.56 13.64
N LYS A 255 10.11 16.04 14.73
CA LYS A 255 10.07 14.62 15.06
C LYS A 255 9.47 14.44 16.45
N ASN A 256 8.94 13.27 16.75
CA ASN A 256 8.49 12.87 18.08
C ASN A 256 7.53 13.90 18.71
N ALA A 257 6.63 14.44 17.91
CA ALA A 257 5.64 15.45 18.27
C ALA A 257 4.24 15.02 17.81
N ASN A 258 3.23 15.43 18.58
CA ASN A 258 1.83 15.38 18.17
C ASN A 258 1.22 16.78 18.24
N PHE A 259 0.46 17.17 17.22
CA PHE A 259 -0.18 18.49 17.17
C PHE A 259 -1.69 18.33 17.23
N LEU A 260 -2.34 18.98 18.18
CA LEU A 260 -3.79 18.94 18.33
C LEU A 260 -4.38 20.21 17.72
N VAL A 261 -5.19 20.05 16.66
CA VAL A 261 -5.90 21.15 15.98
C VAL A 261 -7.37 20.75 15.90
N ASP A 262 -8.27 21.58 16.42
CA ASP A 262 -9.72 21.33 16.41
C ASP A 262 -10.12 19.93 16.89
N SER A 263 -9.45 19.41 17.93
CA SER A 263 -9.64 18.06 18.51
C SER A 263 -9.18 16.89 17.62
N ILE A 264 -8.44 17.16 16.56
CA ILE A 264 -7.79 16.17 15.69
C ILE A 264 -6.28 16.20 15.94
N GLU A 265 -5.70 15.02 16.12
CA GLU A 265 -4.27 14.82 16.33
C GLU A 265 -3.54 14.65 14.99
N TYR A 266 -2.47 15.42 14.81
CA TYR A 266 -1.59 15.44 13.66
C TYR A 266 -0.17 15.04 14.10
N PRO A 267 0.10 13.73 14.25
CA PRO A 267 1.38 13.26 14.72
C PRO A 267 2.45 13.28 13.64
N THR A 268 3.68 13.52 14.06
CA THR A 268 4.88 13.16 13.29
C THR A 268 4.94 11.64 13.11
N SER A 269 5.59 11.17 12.04
CA SER A 269 5.61 9.74 11.68
C SER A 269 6.22 8.85 12.77
N ASP A 270 7.25 9.34 13.47
CA ASP A 270 7.91 8.63 14.56
C ASP A 270 7.12 8.68 15.88
N TYR A 271 6.25 9.68 16.08
CA TYR A 271 5.29 9.69 17.19
C TYR A 271 4.16 8.69 16.96
N LEU A 272 3.55 8.70 15.77
CA LEU A 272 2.45 7.79 15.41
C LEU A 272 2.92 6.33 15.42
N ASN A 273 4.17 6.08 15.00
CA ASN A 273 4.73 4.75 14.83
C ASN A 273 3.86 3.86 13.91
N GLY A 274 3.30 4.45 12.86
CA GLY A 274 2.48 3.77 11.87
C GLY A 274 3.04 3.91 10.46
N GLU A 275 2.75 2.95 9.60
CA GLU A 275 3.31 2.88 8.25
C GLU A 275 2.21 2.80 7.20
N ILE A 276 2.35 3.57 6.11
CA ILE A 276 1.45 3.50 4.95
C ILE A 276 2.20 2.90 3.77
N SER A 277 1.59 1.90 3.14
CA SER A 277 2.10 1.26 1.92
C SER A 277 1.05 1.26 0.83
N LYS A 278 1.44 1.55 -0.42
CA LYS A 278 0.59 1.29 -1.60
C LYS A 278 0.65 -0.21 -1.93
N ILE A 279 -0.48 -0.88 -2.03
CA ILE A 279 -0.53 -2.36 -2.13
C ILE A 279 -1.08 -2.88 -3.46
N THR A 280 -1.73 -2.02 -4.25
CA THR A 280 -2.07 -2.30 -5.65
C THR A 280 -1.45 -1.23 -6.56
N SER A 281 -1.27 -1.57 -7.83
CA SER A 281 -0.91 -0.61 -8.87
C SER A 281 -1.45 -1.13 -10.20
N THR A 282 -2.73 -0.92 -10.45
CA THR A 282 -3.40 -1.43 -11.65
C THR A 282 -3.93 -0.27 -12.53
N PRO A 283 -4.21 -0.53 -13.82
CA PRO A 283 -4.88 0.47 -14.66
C PRO A 283 -6.38 0.61 -14.35
N PHE A 284 -6.97 -0.29 -13.55
CA PHE A 284 -8.39 -0.28 -13.21
C PHE A 284 -8.70 0.66 -12.04
N TYR A 285 -9.95 1.09 -11.93
CA TYR A 285 -10.47 1.78 -10.75
C TYR A 285 -10.49 0.78 -9.58
N THR A 286 -9.44 0.81 -8.76
CA THR A 286 -9.13 -0.26 -7.80
C THR A 286 -9.35 0.24 -6.37
N THR A 287 -10.49 -0.11 -5.76
CA THR A 287 -10.85 0.32 -4.40
C THR A 287 -11.94 -0.57 -3.79
N TRP A 288 -12.68 -0.07 -2.80
CA TRP A 288 -13.77 -0.75 -2.09
C TRP A 288 -13.30 -2.05 -1.44
N THR A 289 -12.37 -1.97 -0.50
CA THR A 289 -12.05 -3.12 0.37
C THR A 289 -13.13 -3.35 1.43
N GLU A 290 -14.01 -2.38 1.62
CA GLU A 290 -15.13 -2.38 2.56
C GLU A 290 -15.99 -3.66 2.48
N ASN A 291 -16.27 -4.34 3.59
CA ASN A 291 -15.35 -4.57 4.71
C ASN A 291 -15.02 -6.08 4.69
N LYS A 292 -13.98 -6.43 3.92
CA LYS A 292 -13.71 -7.80 3.46
C LYS A 292 -12.35 -8.37 3.85
N ALA A 293 -11.45 -7.59 4.43
CA ALA A 293 -10.12 -8.08 4.78
C ALA A 293 -10.20 -9.14 5.89
N PHE A 294 -9.36 -10.18 5.78
CA PHE A 294 -9.31 -11.27 6.76
C PHE A 294 -7.91 -11.86 6.84
N THR A 295 -7.65 -12.64 7.89
CA THR A 295 -6.47 -13.50 8.00
C THR A 295 -6.86 -14.96 7.83
N PHE A 296 -5.98 -15.74 7.20
CA PHE A 296 -6.08 -17.19 7.16
C PHE A 296 -4.67 -17.79 7.13
N GLN A 297 -4.39 -18.74 8.04
CA GLN A 297 -3.07 -19.38 8.18
C GLN A 297 -1.87 -18.39 8.15
N ASN A 298 -1.93 -17.33 8.98
CA ASN A 298 -0.92 -16.27 9.09
C ASN A 298 -0.67 -15.47 7.80
N ARG A 299 -1.59 -15.52 6.83
CA ARG A 299 -1.60 -14.67 5.65
C ARG A 299 -2.72 -13.64 5.76
N ILE A 300 -2.43 -12.43 5.30
CA ILE A 300 -3.40 -11.35 5.16
C ILE A 300 -4.01 -11.47 3.77
N PHE A 301 -5.33 -11.42 3.68
CA PHE A 301 -6.08 -11.31 2.43
C PHE A 301 -6.81 -9.98 2.43
N VAL A 302 -6.69 -9.25 1.32
CA VAL A 302 -7.36 -7.97 1.11
C VAL A 302 -8.20 -8.07 -0.15
N PRO A 303 -9.47 -8.51 -0.05
CA PRO A 303 -10.40 -8.47 -1.17
C PRO A 303 -10.89 -7.06 -1.48
N PHE A 304 -11.09 -6.75 -2.76
CA PHE A 304 -11.50 -5.45 -3.29
C PHE A 304 -12.18 -5.61 -4.64
N GLN A 305 -12.58 -4.49 -5.25
CA GLN A 305 -13.17 -4.48 -6.59
C GLN A 305 -12.29 -3.70 -7.57
N MET A 306 -12.26 -4.18 -8.81
CA MET A 306 -11.65 -3.54 -9.96
C MET A 306 -12.77 -3.24 -10.95
N ALA A 307 -12.89 -1.98 -11.36
CA ALA A 307 -13.93 -1.54 -12.29
C ALA A 307 -13.41 -0.37 -13.13
N HIS A 308 -14.29 0.29 -13.88
CA HIS A 308 -14.01 1.52 -14.62
C HIS A 308 -14.57 2.80 -13.94
N GLY A 309 -15.14 2.63 -12.76
CA GLY A 309 -15.75 3.68 -11.97
C GLY A 309 -16.81 3.10 -11.05
N HIS A 310 -17.72 3.95 -10.58
CA HIS A 310 -18.84 3.55 -9.72
C HIS A 310 -19.98 2.91 -10.56
N THR A 311 -19.64 1.85 -11.29
CA THR A 311 -20.53 1.06 -12.17
C THR A 311 -20.32 -0.44 -11.94
N TYR A 312 -21.28 -1.27 -12.35
CA TYR A 312 -21.25 -2.72 -12.06
C TYR A 312 -20.97 -3.60 -13.28
N ASP A 313 -21.15 -3.07 -14.49
CA ASP A 313 -20.97 -3.78 -15.78
C ASP A 313 -19.55 -4.29 -16.00
N THR A 314 -18.55 -3.58 -15.46
CA THR A 314 -17.13 -3.93 -15.60
C THR A 314 -16.51 -4.47 -14.32
N THR A 315 -17.29 -4.58 -13.25
CA THR A 315 -16.80 -4.95 -11.91
C THR A 315 -16.27 -6.38 -11.88
N ARG A 316 -15.05 -6.52 -11.39
CA ARG A 316 -14.39 -7.77 -11.01
C ARG A 316 -14.04 -7.70 -9.53
N ILE A 317 -14.14 -8.83 -8.83
CA ILE A 317 -13.70 -8.94 -7.45
C ILE A 317 -12.33 -9.61 -7.46
N ALA A 318 -11.37 -8.98 -6.82
CA ALA A 318 -10.01 -9.46 -6.72
C ALA A 318 -9.52 -9.40 -5.28
N TRP A 319 -8.39 -10.04 -5.00
CA TRP A 319 -7.65 -9.81 -3.76
C TRP A 319 -6.17 -9.62 -3.99
N VAL A 320 -5.49 -9.06 -3.00
CA VAL A 320 -4.04 -9.24 -2.82
C VAL A 320 -3.80 -9.97 -1.51
N THR A 321 -2.68 -10.68 -1.44
CA THR A 321 -2.29 -11.42 -0.23
C THR A 321 -0.91 -11.00 0.25
N SER A 322 -0.70 -11.01 1.56
CA SER A 322 0.61 -10.81 2.18
C SER A 322 0.94 -11.97 3.12
N PHE A 323 2.14 -12.53 2.95
CA PHE A 323 2.68 -13.62 3.77
C PHE A 323 3.79 -13.15 4.73
N ASP A 324 4.18 -11.89 4.65
CA ASP A 324 5.30 -11.28 5.38
C ASP A 324 4.83 -10.14 6.30
N ASN A 325 3.58 -10.24 6.76
CA ASN A 325 2.95 -9.31 7.69
C ASN A 325 2.88 -7.88 7.14
N GLY A 326 2.36 -7.77 5.92
CA GLY A 326 2.02 -6.51 5.27
C GLY A 326 3.21 -5.75 4.68
N ASN A 327 4.40 -6.35 4.60
CA ASN A 327 5.58 -5.72 4.00
C ASN A 327 5.53 -5.76 2.47
N THR A 328 5.07 -6.87 1.90
CA THR A 328 4.81 -7.02 0.46
C THR A 328 3.46 -7.68 0.21
N TYR A 329 2.90 -7.42 -0.97
CA TYR A 329 1.61 -7.95 -1.41
C TYR A 329 1.77 -8.62 -2.77
N SER A 330 0.97 -9.66 -3.01
CA SER A 330 0.89 -10.35 -4.30
C SER A 330 0.34 -9.44 -5.39
N ALA A 331 0.50 -9.83 -6.65
CA ALA A 331 -0.32 -9.26 -7.72
C ALA A 331 -1.81 -9.52 -7.45
N PRO A 332 -2.72 -8.64 -7.92
CA PRO A 332 -4.15 -8.88 -7.87
C PRO A 332 -4.53 -10.20 -8.53
N GLU A 333 -5.27 -11.03 -7.80
CA GLU A 333 -5.89 -12.24 -8.33
C GLU A 333 -7.40 -12.04 -8.39
N ILE A 334 -8.00 -12.20 -9.58
CA ILE A 334 -9.44 -12.13 -9.78
C ILE A 334 -10.07 -13.40 -9.20
N ILE A 335 -10.93 -13.23 -8.20
CA ILE A 335 -11.64 -14.31 -7.52
C ILE A 335 -13.09 -14.45 -8.01
N LEU A 336 -13.67 -13.37 -8.53
CA LEU A 336 -14.95 -13.38 -9.24
C LEU A 336 -14.85 -12.44 -10.43
N ASP A 337 -14.99 -12.99 -11.62
CA ASP A 337 -14.89 -12.22 -12.86
C ASP A 337 -16.19 -11.44 -13.15
N GLN A 338 -16.21 -10.66 -14.23
CA GLN A 338 -17.39 -9.96 -14.71
C GLN A 338 -18.57 -10.91 -14.90
N HIS A 339 -19.79 -10.38 -14.72
CA HIS A 339 -21.00 -11.14 -14.95
C HIS A 339 -21.00 -11.72 -16.38
N PRO A 340 -21.45 -12.98 -16.61
CA PRO A 340 -21.47 -13.60 -17.95
C PRO A 340 -22.29 -12.83 -19.00
N ASN A 341 -23.14 -11.91 -18.56
CA ASN A 341 -23.92 -11.00 -19.39
C ASN A 341 -23.76 -9.54 -18.88
N PRO A 342 -22.59 -8.92 -19.10
CA PRO A 342 -22.22 -7.64 -18.50
C PRO A 342 -23.02 -6.46 -19.04
N SER A 343 -23.75 -6.66 -20.16
CA SER A 343 -24.65 -5.65 -20.74
C SER A 343 -25.97 -5.46 -19.98
N LEU A 344 -26.35 -6.43 -19.15
CA LEU A 344 -27.60 -6.40 -18.37
C LEU A 344 -27.32 -6.35 -16.88
N TYR A 345 -26.35 -7.15 -16.43
CA TYR A 345 -26.08 -7.35 -15.01
C TYR A 345 -24.60 -7.19 -14.70
N GLY A 346 -24.32 -6.76 -13.49
CA GLY A 346 -22.98 -6.68 -12.92
C GLY A 346 -22.93 -7.30 -11.53
N TYR A 347 -21.76 -7.80 -11.13
CA TYR A 347 -21.57 -8.29 -9.76
C TYR A 347 -21.08 -7.18 -8.83
N ASN A 348 -21.47 -7.26 -7.56
CA ASN A 348 -20.96 -6.42 -6.48
C ASN A 348 -20.74 -7.25 -5.20
N VAL A 349 -19.68 -6.96 -4.45
CA VAL A 349 -19.36 -7.65 -3.19
C VAL A 349 -18.74 -6.67 -2.19
N PHE A 350 -19.52 -6.27 -1.18
CA PHE A 350 -19.02 -5.52 -0.01
C PHE A 350 -18.97 -6.35 1.28
N ALA A 351 -19.28 -7.64 1.19
CA ALA A 351 -19.44 -8.52 2.34
C ALA A 351 -18.75 -9.86 2.08
N ALA A 352 -17.58 -10.06 2.68
CA ALA A 352 -16.81 -11.30 2.55
C ALA A 352 -15.92 -11.56 3.77
N GLY A 353 -15.58 -12.81 4.01
CA GLY A 353 -14.66 -13.24 5.06
C GLY A 353 -14.50 -14.75 5.08
N VAL A 354 -14.21 -15.33 6.24
CA VAL A 354 -13.92 -16.76 6.38
C VAL A 354 -14.82 -17.41 7.43
N LYS A 355 -15.38 -18.57 7.08
CA LYS A 355 -16.04 -19.51 7.99
C LYS A 355 -15.20 -20.78 8.05
N ASP A 356 -14.59 -21.04 9.20
CA ASP A 356 -13.58 -22.11 9.40
C ASP A 356 -12.43 -22.01 8.38
N SER A 357 -12.47 -22.81 7.32
CA SER A 357 -11.48 -22.84 6.24
C SER A 357 -12.09 -22.51 4.86
N ARG A 358 -13.29 -21.91 4.83
CA ARG A 358 -13.95 -21.47 3.60
C ARG A 358 -14.02 -19.97 3.50
N PHE A 359 -13.61 -19.45 2.35
CA PHE A 359 -13.92 -18.08 1.98
C PHE A 359 -15.41 -17.98 1.64
N VAL A 360 -16.07 -16.98 2.19
CA VAL A 360 -17.50 -16.74 2.05
C VAL A 360 -17.70 -15.31 1.58
N MET A 361 -18.56 -15.12 0.59
CA MET A 361 -18.95 -13.80 0.09
C MET A 361 -20.44 -13.73 -0.23
N CYS A 362 -21.04 -12.59 0.06
CA CYS A 362 -22.38 -12.26 -0.43
C CYS A 362 -22.23 -11.52 -1.77
N VAL A 363 -22.68 -12.17 -2.84
CA VAL A 363 -22.62 -11.65 -4.21
C VAL A 363 -23.96 -11.04 -4.57
N GLU A 364 -23.94 -9.77 -4.92
CA GLU A 364 -25.09 -9.07 -5.46
C GLU A 364 -25.01 -9.07 -6.98
N GLU A 365 -26.06 -9.53 -7.63
CA GLU A 365 -26.27 -9.31 -9.05
C GLU A 365 -27.12 -8.06 -9.20
N ARG A 366 -26.60 -7.05 -9.90
CA ARG A 366 -27.21 -5.73 -10.01
C ARG A 366 -27.54 -5.41 -11.45
N ASN A 367 -28.67 -4.76 -11.66
CA ASN A 367 -29.06 -4.24 -12.96
C ASN A 367 -28.12 -3.09 -13.37
N VAL A 368 -27.52 -3.19 -14.55
CA VAL A 368 -26.62 -2.14 -15.07
C VAL A 368 -27.38 -0.84 -15.39
N SER A 369 -28.67 -0.95 -15.75
CA SER A 369 -29.49 0.21 -16.15
C SER A 369 -29.84 1.16 -15.02
N ASP A 370 -30.01 0.66 -13.79
CA ASP A 370 -30.50 1.45 -12.65
C ASP A 370 -29.82 1.14 -11.32
N ASN A 371 -28.78 0.29 -11.34
CA ASN A 371 -28.00 -0.12 -10.18
C ASN A 371 -28.80 -0.86 -9.09
N SER A 372 -30.05 -1.27 -9.32
CA SER A 372 -30.85 -2.02 -8.34
C SER A 372 -30.38 -3.47 -8.19
N VAL A 373 -30.58 -4.06 -7.01
CA VAL A 373 -30.29 -5.48 -6.78
C VAL A 373 -31.33 -6.34 -7.50
N ASN A 374 -30.88 -7.21 -8.40
CA ASN A 374 -31.71 -8.17 -9.12
C ASN A 374 -31.77 -9.53 -8.38
N ALA A 375 -30.62 -10.00 -7.92
CA ALA A 375 -30.50 -11.26 -7.17
C ALA A 375 -29.39 -11.17 -6.11
N LEU A 376 -29.48 -12.01 -5.08
CA LEU A 376 -28.48 -12.16 -4.03
C LEU A 376 -28.08 -13.61 -3.89
N TYR A 377 -26.78 -13.84 -3.73
CA TYR A 377 -26.22 -15.17 -3.59
C TYR A 377 -25.18 -15.22 -2.48
N LEU A 378 -25.11 -16.36 -1.80
CA LEU A 378 -24.02 -16.72 -0.91
C LEU A 378 -23.08 -17.63 -1.68
N TYR A 379 -21.89 -17.13 -2.00
CA TYR A 379 -20.83 -17.90 -2.64
C TYR A 379 -19.83 -18.32 -1.57
N ASP A 380 -19.41 -19.58 -1.60
CA ASP A 380 -18.35 -20.05 -0.73
C ASP A 380 -17.44 -21.08 -1.40
N ARG A 381 -16.17 -21.08 -1.03
CA ARG A 381 -15.15 -21.99 -1.59
C ARG A 381 -14.07 -22.25 -0.55
N VAL A 382 -13.59 -23.48 -0.46
CA VAL A 382 -12.52 -23.85 0.48
C VAL A 382 -11.22 -23.12 0.12
N LEU A 383 -10.54 -22.56 1.12
CA LEU A 383 -9.23 -21.93 0.99
C LEU A 383 -8.11 -22.98 0.93
N ASP A 384 -6.95 -22.57 0.43
CA ASP A 384 -5.73 -23.37 0.47
C ASP A 384 -5.27 -23.59 1.91
N TRP A 385 -5.34 -24.83 2.37
CA TRP A 385 -4.68 -25.24 3.60
C TRP A 385 -3.96 -26.57 3.41
N SER A 386 -2.92 -26.79 4.21
CA SER A 386 -2.22 -28.08 4.27
C SER A 386 -1.96 -28.47 5.72
N ALA A 387 -1.94 -29.77 5.97
CA ALA A 387 -1.71 -30.35 7.28
C ALA A 387 -0.82 -31.59 7.19
N ASN A 388 0.19 -31.62 8.05
CA ASN A 388 0.95 -32.84 8.34
C ASN A 388 0.20 -33.60 9.43
N LYS A 389 -0.20 -34.83 9.14
CA LYS A 389 -1.06 -35.65 9.98
C LYS A 389 -0.32 -36.91 10.42
N SER A 390 -0.62 -37.38 11.62
CA SER A 390 -0.36 -38.75 12.06
C SER A 390 -1.69 -39.30 12.54
N GLY A 391 -2.11 -40.45 12.03
CA GLY A 391 -3.43 -41.01 12.34
C GLY A 391 -4.57 -40.22 11.70
N GLY A 392 -5.77 -40.28 12.27
CA GLY A 392 -6.96 -39.55 11.86
C GLY A 392 -7.66 -40.12 10.63
N ILE A 393 -7.49 -41.42 10.34
CA ILE A 393 -8.20 -42.12 9.26
C ILE A 393 -8.86 -43.39 9.83
N ASP A 394 -10.17 -43.50 9.67
CA ASP A 394 -10.91 -44.73 9.93
C ASP A 394 -11.29 -45.44 8.64
N LEU A 395 -11.12 -46.76 8.64
CA LEU A 395 -11.42 -47.65 7.52
C LEU A 395 -12.35 -48.76 8.00
N VAL A 396 -13.29 -49.16 7.14
CA VAL A 396 -14.18 -50.30 7.39
C VAL A 396 -13.89 -51.38 6.36
N ASN A 397 -13.67 -52.62 6.81
CA ASN A 397 -13.44 -53.76 5.92
C ASN A 397 -14.58 -53.91 4.90
N GLY A 398 -14.24 -54.04 3.62
CA GLY A 398 -15.18 -54.15 2.51
C GLY A 398 -15.74 -52.81 2.00
N SER A 399 -15.44 -51.67 2.64
CA SER A 399 -15.86 -50.33 2.21
C SER A 399 -14.75 -49.60 1.45
N SER A 400 -15.09 -48.88 0.38
CA SER A 400 -14.15 -47.93 -0.26
C SER A 400 -14.16 -46.54 0.40
N ILE A 401 -15.09 -46.31 1.32
CA ILE A 401 -15.21 -45.05 2.04
C ILE A 401 -14.23 -45.04 3.23
N ALA A 402 -13.37 -44.03 3.26
CA ALA A 402 -12.51 -43.70 4.40
C ALA A 402 -13.06 -42.48 5.13
N THR A 403 -13.06 -42.52 6.47
CA THR A 403 -13.42 -41.37 7.31
C THR A 403 -12.16 -40.66 7.75
N ILE A 404 -12.14 -39.35 7.61
CA ILE A 404 -10.97 -38.49 7.81
C ILE A 404 -11.28 -37.48 8.90
N HIS A 405 -10.42 -37.43 9.91
CA HIS A 405 -10.51 -36.51 11.04
C HIS A 405 -9.59 -35.32 10.80
N HIS A 406 -10.16 -34.14 10.65
CA HIS A 406 -9.46 -32.88 10.55
C HIS A 406 -10.30 -31.73 11.11
N PRO A 407 -9.89 -31.11 12.23
CA PRO A 407 -10.71 -30.07 12.83
C PRO A 407 -10.89 -28.86 11.93
N LYS A 408 -12.09 -28.27 11.93
CA LYS A 408 -12.44 -27.04 11.19
C LYS A 408 -12.05 -27.09 9.71
N HIS A 409 -12.24 -28.25 9.08
CA HIS A 409 -11.78 -28.50 7.71
C HIS A 409 -12.50 -27.62 6.67
N GLY A 410 -13.71 -27.13 6.98
CA GLY A 410 -14.48 -26.26 6.09
C GLY A 410 -14.75 -26.91 4.73
N LEU A 411 -15.04 -28.21 4.70
CA LEU A 411 -15.29 -28.94 3.47
C LEU A 411 -16.79 -29.14 3.31
N VAL A 412 -17.23 -29.30 2.06
CA VAL A 412 -18.57 -29.75 1.70
C VAL A 412 -18.46 -30.96 0.76
N SER A 413 -19.55 -31.70 0.60
CA SER A 413 -19.61 -32.78 -0.39
C SER A 413 -19.28 -32.24 -1.79
N GLY A 414 -18.41 -32.95 -2.51
CA GLY A 414 -17.94 -32.56 -3.85
C GLY A 414 -16.65 -31.76 -3.87
N ASP A 415 -16.16 -31.28 -2.72
CA ASP A 415 -14.84 -30.65 -2.66
C ASP A 415 -13.73 -31.69 -2.95
N THR A 416 -12.65 -31.23 -3.55
CA THR A 416 -11.42 -31.99 -3.80
C THR A 416 -10.43 -31.77 -2.66
N VAL A 417 -9.88 -32.87 -2.14
CA VAL A 417 -8.82 -32.93 -1.14
C VAL A 417 -7.67 -33.82 -1.65
N SER A 418 -6.43 -33.42 -1.37
CA SER A 418 -5.24 -34.12 -1.84
C SER A 418 -4.57 -34.88 -0.70
N PHE A 419 -4.23 -36.15 -0.96
CA PHE A 419 -3.53 -37.03 -0.04
C PHE A 419 -2.14 -37.38 -0.54
N SER A 420 -1.15 -37.40 0.35
CA SER A 420 0.18 -37.90 0.03
C SER A 420 0.82 -38.64 1.21
N GLY A 421 1.54 -39.73 0.90
CA GLY A 421 2.32 -40.46 1.90
C GLY A 421 1.50 -41.31 2.88
N VAL A 422 0.20 -41.56 2.63
CA VAL A 422 -0.62 -42.43 3.49
C VAL A 422 -0.11 -43.86 3.40
N LYS A 423 0.23 -44.46 4.55
CA LYS A 423 0.77 -45.81 4.68
C LYS A 423 -0.04 -46.62 5.69
N GLY A 424 -0.08 -47.94 5.50
CA GLY A 424 -0.79 -48.87 6.36
C GLY A 424 -1.58 -49.92 5.57
N ASP A 425 -2.22 -50.84 6.27
CA ASP A 425 -3.08 -51.84 5.65
C ASP A 425 -4.42 -51.21 5.23
N GLY A 426 -4.95 -51.59 4.07
CA GLY A 426 -6.26 -51.13 3.60
C GLY A 426 -6.33 -49.71 3.05
N VAL A 427 -5.27 -48.90 3.17
CA VAL A 427 -5.22 -47.48 2.74
C VAL A 427 -5.03 -47.28 1.23
N SER A 428 -4.82 -48.36 0.46
CA SER A 428 -4.67 -48.27 -1.00
C SER A 428 -5.79 -47.40 -1.60
N GLY A 429 -5.41 -46.48 -2.49
CA GLY A 429 -6.30 -45.48 -3.08
C GLY A 429 -6.36 -44.13 -2.36
N LEU A 430 -5.86 -44.01 -1.11
CA LEU A 430 -5.72 -42.72 -0.41
C LEU A 430 -4.47 -41.96 -0.87
N SER A 431 -4.45 -41.55 -2.13
CA SER A 431 -3.31 -40.87 -2.76
C SER A 431 -3.78 -39.96 -3.89
N GLY A 432 -3.13 -38.81 -4.04
CA GLY A 432 -3.50 -37.82 -5.04
C GLY A 432 -4.81 -37.12 -4.67
N ASP A 433 -5.48 -36.59 -5.69
CA ASP A 433 -6.71 -35.82 -5.53
C ASP A 433 -7.92 -36.75 -5.43
N LEU A 434 -8.67 -36.63 -4.34
CA LEU A 434 -9.89 -37.37 -4.06
C LEU A 434 -11.04 -36.40 -3.76
N THR A 435 -12.26 -36.85 -4.02
CA THR A 435 -13.45 -36.05 -3.76
C THR A 435 -14.06 -36.41 -2.40
N VAL A 436 -14.43 -35.38 -1.63
CA VAL A 436 -15.22 -35.49 -0.41
C VAL A 436 -16.61 -36.02 -0.75
N VAL A 437 -16.98 -37.14 -0.15
CA VAL A 437 -18.26 -37.83 -0.38
C VAL A 437 -19.34 -37.32 0.56
N SER A 438 -19.00 -37.15 1.84
CA SER A 438 -19.90 -36.60 2.84
C SER A 438 -19.13 -35.92 3.94
N VAL A 439 -19.81 -35.01 4.65
CA VAL A 439 -19.29 -34.34 5.85
C VAL A 439 -20.12 -34.83 7.02
N ILE A 440 -19.44 -35.30 8.08
CA ILE A 440 -20.08 -35.83 9.28
C ILE A 440 -20.32 -34.69 10.28
N ASP A 441 -19.29 -33.88 10.52
CA ASP A 441 -19.32 -32.69 11.39
C ASP A 441 -18.21 -31.71 10.97
N ASN A 442 -17.94 -30.67 11.77
CA ASN A 442 -16.93 -29.64 11.43
C ASN A 442 -15.49 -30.18 11.43
N ASP A 443 -15.29 -31.35 12.02
CA ASP A 443 -13.97 -31.93 12.26
C ASP A 443 -13.79 -33.27 11.52
N THR A 444 -14.81 -33.75 10.80
CA THR A 444 -14.83 -35.10 10.24
C THR A 444 -15.57 -35.15 8.90
N PHE A 445 -14.93 -35.74 7.89
CA PHE A 445 -15.51 -35.95 6.56
C PHE A 445 -15.13 -37.32 6.00
N THR A 446 -15.70 -37.70 4.87
CA THR A 446 -15.40 -38.97 4.20
C THR A 446 -14.98 -38.78 2.75
N VAL A 447 -14.15 -39.70 2.25
CA VAL A 447 -13.71 -39.77 0.85
C VAL A 447 -13.88 -41.17 0.30
N ASP A 448 -14.11 -41.30 -1.00
CA ASP A 448 -14.07 -42.59 -1.69
C ASP A 448 -12.67 -42.81 -2.25
N LYS A 449 -11.96 -43.80 -1.71
CA LYS A 449 -10.61 -44.17 -2.17
C LYS A 449 -10.63 -45.12 -3.38
N GLY A 450 -11.80 -45.40 -3.96
CA GLY A 450 -12.02 -46.18 -5.18
C GLY A 450 -11.78 -47.68 -5.05
N THR A 451 -11.08 -48.13 -4.01
CA THR A 451 -10.82 -49.54 -3.73
C THR A 451 -11.35 -49.91 -2.35
N PRO A 452 -12.09 -51.03 -2.17
CA PRO A 452 -12.50 -51.49 -0.85
C PRO A 452 -11.30 -51.72 0.08
N SER A 453 -11.43 -51.32 1.34
CA SER A 453 -10.44 -51.64 2.38
C SER A 453 -10.47 -53.13 2.69
N ALA A 454 -9.28 -53.74 2.83
CA ALA A 454 -9.15 -55.14 3.24
C ALA A 454 -9.21 -55.34 4.77
N VAL A 455 -9.22 -54.25 5.53
CA VAL A 455 -9.15 -54.24 7.00
C VAL A 455 -10.09 -53.19 7.58
N THR A 456 -10.52 -53.40 8.82
CA THR A 456 -11.15 -52.37 9.65
C THR A 456 -10.06 -51.77 10.53
N VAL A 457 -9.85 -50.46 10.43
CA VAL A 457 -8.87 -49.70 11.22
C VAL A 457 -9.60 -48.53 11.85
N THR A 458 -9.42 -48.34 13.14
CA THR A 458 -9.83 -47.11 13.84
C THR A 458 -8.55 -46.36 14.14
N ASP A 459 -8.35 -45.25 13.44
CA ASP A 459 -7.15 -44.42 13.45
C ASP A 459 -5.86 -45.12 12.91
N THR A 460 -5.35 -44.69 11.76
CA THR A 460 -4.19 -45.29 11.06
C THR A 460 -2.82 -45.18 11.76
N GLY A 461 -2.76 -44.80 13.04
CA GLY A 461 -1.53 -44.87 13.84
C GLY A 461 -0.53 -43.75 13.55
N SER A 462 0.73 -43.88 14.00
CA SER A 462 1.67 -42.75 14.11
C SER A 462 2.41 -42.33 12.83
N GLU A 463 2.23 -43.01 11.70
CA GLU A 463 2.93 -42.67 10.46
C GLU A 463 2.49 -41.31 9.93
N LEU A 464 3.45 -40.50 9.48
CA LEU A 464 3.18 -39.17 8.96
C LEU A 464 2.67 -39.23 7.52
N TRP A 465 1.62 -38.47 7.25
CA TRP A 465 1.03 -38.28 5.92
C TRP A 465 0.55 -36.84 5.75
N PHE A 466 0.23 -36.45 4.52
CA PHE A 466 -0.15 -35.09 4.14
C PHE A 466 -1.60 -35.04 3.66
N LEU A 467 -2.33 -34.05 4.14
CA LEU A 467 -3.65 -33.66 3.65
C LEU A 467 -3.60 -32.20 3.21
N ALA A 468 -4.19 -31.87 2.07
CA ALA A 468 -4.32 -30.49 1.64
C ALA A 468 -5.61 -30.25 0.86
N THR A 469 -5.99 -28.98 0.77
CA THR A 469 -6.97 -28.46 -0.19
C THR A 469 -6.29 -27.53 -1.17
N SER A 470 -6.92 -27.34 -2.32
CA SER A 470 -6.52 -26.34 -3.31
C SER A 470 -7.75 -25.52 -3.70
N TRP A 471 -7.66 -24.20 -3.56
CA TRP A 471 -8.61 -23.22 -4.07
C TRP A 471 -8.94 -23.57 -5.52
N TYR A 472 -7.92 -23.68 -6.37
CA TYR A 472 -8.05 -23.89 -7.82
C TYR A 472 -8.67 -25.23 -8.25
N TYR A 473 -8.68 -26.25 -7.38
CA TYR A 473 -9.31 -27.55 -7.67
C TYR A 473 -10.73 -27.68 -7.16
N ASN A 474 -11.19 -26.69 -6.40
CA ASN A 474 -12.54 -26.63 -5.84
C ASN A 474 -13.36 -25.58 -6.57
N ASN A 475 -14.68 -25.74 -6.66
CA ASN A 475 -15.56 -24.74 -7.27
C ASN A 475 -16.30 -23.95 -6.18
N TYR A 476 -16.87 -22.80 -6.54
CA TYR A 476 -17.82 -22.13 -5.66
C TYR A 476 -19.07 -22.98 -5.45
N ARG A 477 -19.49 -23.11 -4.20
CA ARG A 477 -20.86 -23.45 -3.84
C ARG A 477 -21.68 -22.16 -3.87
N ILE A 478 -22.80 -22.17 -4.58
CA ILE A 478 -23.67 -21.00 -4.78
C ILE A 478 -25.04 -21.29 -4.16
N THR A 479 -25.43 -20.49 -3.16
CA THR A 479 -26.73 -20.60 -2.50
C THR A 479 -27.54 -19.32 -2.71
N ASN A 480 -28.78 -19.44 -3.18
CA ASN A 480 -29.67 -18.28 -3.37
C ASN A 480 -30.06 -17.66 -2.03
N MET A 481 -30.02 -16.33 -1.94
CA MET A 481 -30.47 -15.57 -0.79
C MET A 481 -31.76 -14.80 -1.11
N PRO A 482 -32.66 -14.56 -0.14
CA PRO A 482 -33.76 -13.62 -0.30
C PRO A 482 -33.25 -12.20 -0.60
N LEU A 483 -34.07 -11.35 -1.23
CA LEU A 483 -33.73 -9.94 -1.52
C LEU A 483 -33.86 -8.98 -0.32
N PHE A 484 -34.32 -9.51 0.83
CA PHE A 484 -34.60 -8.77 2.08
C PHE A 484 -35.25 -7.40 1.87
N PRO A 485 -36.49 -7.36 1.33
CA PRO A 485 -37.14 -6.10 1.03
C PRO A 485 -37.32 -5.23 2.28
N SER A 486 -37.36 -3.91 2.08
CA SER A 486 -37.74 -2.94 3.10
C SER A 486 -39.13 -3.26 3.64
N ASP A 487 -39.28 -3.22 4.97
CA ASP A 487 -40.56 -3.45 5.65
C ASP A 487 -41.56 -2.33 5.29
N ALA A 488 -41.07 -1.14 4.93
CA ALA A 488 -41.89 0.02 4.62
C ALA A 488 -42.20 0.16 3.12
N THR A 489 -41.23 -0.04 2.24
CA THR A 489 -41.41 0.20 0.79
C THR A 489 -41.57 -1.07 -0.04
N GLY A 490 -41.20 -2.23 0.49
CA GLY A 490 -41.17 -3.49 -0.25
C GLY A 490 -40.06 -3.57 -1.31
N LEU A 491 -39.23 -2.53 -1.45
CA LEU A 491 -38.10 -2.53 -2.39
C LEU A 491 -36.97 -3.42 -1.88
N PRO A 492 -36.23 -4.11 -2.77
CA PRO A 492 -35.03 -4.86 -2.41
C PRO A 492 -34.01 -4.02 -1.64
N LEU A 493 -33.11 -4.70 -0.92
CA LEU A 493 -32.06 -4.00 -0.19
C LEU A 493 -31.15 -3.15 -1.06
N THR A 494 -30.49 -2.16 -0.45
CA THR A 494 -29.52 -1.32 -1.18
C THR A 494 -28.19 -2.02 -1.32
N HIS A 495 -27.57 -2.42 -0.19
CA HIS A 495 -26.33 -3.20 -0.17
C HIS A 495 -26.24 -4.12 1.05
N VAL A 496 -25.62 -5.28 0.84
CA VAL A 496 -25.05 -6.16 1.86
C VAL A 496 -23.59 -5.76 2.06
N HIS A 497 -23.16 -5.55 3.30
CA HIS A 497 -21.87 -4.95 3.63
C HIS A 497 -21.28 -5.56 4.90
N SER A 498 -19.96 -5.79 4.93
CA SER A 498 -19.23 -6.39 6.05
C SER A 498 -19.63 -7.83 6.38
N PHE A 499 -18.70 -8.55 7.00
CA PHE A 499 -18.86 -9.92 7.43
C PHE A 499 -18.36 -10.12 8.87
N THR A 500 -19.01 -11.01 9.60
CA THR A 500 -18.44 -11.63 10.81
C THR A 500 -18.88 -13.08 10.95
N ASP A 501 -17.93 -13.93 11.35
CA ASP A 501 -18.22 -15.29 11.82
C ASP A 501 -18.77 -15.25 13.26
N ASN A 502 -19.53 -16.29 13.65
CA ASN A 502 -19.81 -16.64 15.03
C ASN A 502 -19.03 -17.92 15.41
N PRO A 503 -17.82 -17.78 15.98
CA PRO A 503 -16.90 -18.90 16.17
C PRO A 503 -17.49 -20.06 16.95
N GLY A 504 -17.27 -21.29 16.48
CA GLY A 504 -17.73 -22.52 17.14
C GLY A 504 -19.20 -22.87 16.89
N THR A 505 -19.94 -22.03 16.14
CA THR A 505 -21.28 -22.33 15.64
C THR A 505 -21.24 -22.54 14.12
N GLN A 506 -22.36 -22.81 13.47
CA GLN A 506 -22.48 -22.70 12.02
C GLN A 506 -22.95 -21.31 11.56
N GLU A 507 -23.20 -20.40 12.49
CA GLU A 507 -23.78 -19.10 12.18
C GLU A 507 -22.72 -18.14 11.64
N LEU A 508 -23.14 -17.25 10.76
CA LEU A 508 -22.36 -16.09 10.30
C LEU A 508 -23.32 -14.93 10.02
N PHE A 509 -22.77 -13.72 9.93
CA PHE A 509 -23.56 -12.51 9.79
C PHE A 509 -22.97 -11.59 8.73
N PHE A 510 -23.85 -11.00 7.93
CA PHE A 510 -23.52 -9.89 7.05
C PHE A 510 -24.21 -8.63 7.56
N GLY A 511 -23.59 -7.46 7.44
CA GLY A 511 -24.32 -6.20 7.60
C GLY A 511 -25.21 -5.93 6.39
N PHE A 512 -26.27 -5.14 6.54
CA PHE A 512 -27.10 -4.70 5.41
C PHE A 512 -27.65 -3.30 5.64
N HIS A 513 -28.08 -2.65 4.55
CA HIS A 513 -28.94 -1.49 4.67
C HIS A 513 -29.93 -1.32 3.51
N ASN A 514 -31.04 -0.68 3.81
CA ASN A 514 -32.08 -0.25 2.88
C ASN A 514 -32.11 1.27 2.85
N GLY A 515 -31.58 1.87 1.78
CA GLY A 515 -31.56 3.31 1.54
C GLY A 515 -32.54 3.78 0.46
N GLN A 516 -33.20 2.86 -0.25
CA GLN A 516 -34.12 3.15 -1.36
C GLN A 516 -35.54 3.38 -0.84
N GLY A 517 -36.01 4.64 -0.89
CA GLY A 517 -37.32 5.05 -0.39
C GLY A 517 -37.40 4.96 1.15
N GLY A 518 -37.55 6.10 1.83
CA GLY A 518 -37.56 6.13 3.30
C GLY A 518 -38.80 5.46 3.93
N PRO A 519 -38.74 5.06 5.22
CA PRO A 519 -37.60 5.13 6.15
C PRO A 519 -36.48 4.14 5.83
N ARG A 520 -35.25 4.47 6.23
CA ARG A 520 -34.08 3.59 6.07
C ARG A 520 -34.13 2.41 7.03
N GLU A 521 -33.46 1.32 6.67
CA GLU A 521 -33.21 0.19 7.56
C GLU A 521 -31.73 -0.14 7.59
N VAL A 522 -31.18 -0.50 8.75
CA VAL A 522 -29.77 -0.89 8.91
C VAL A 522 -29.70 -2.03 9.92
N GLY A 523 -28.80 -2.97 9.70
CA GLY A 523 -28.57 -4.04 10.68
C GLY A 523 -27.74 -5.18 10.13
N VAL A 524 -28.09 -6.40 10.53
CA VAL A 524 -27.42 -7.63 10.10
C VAL A 524 -28.38 -8.66 9.50
N ILE A 525 -27.89 -9.46 8.57
CA ILE A 525 -28.50 -10.68 8.06
C ILE A 525 -27.80 -11.84 8.74
N ARG A 526 -28.52 -12.61 9.55
CA ARG A 526 -28.05 -13.86 10.14
C ARG A 526 -28.19 -15.00 9.13
N VAL A 527 -27.15 -15.80 9.02
CA VAL A 527 -27.14 -17.10 8.35
C VAL A 527 -26.90 -18.15 9.42
N SER A 528 -27.79 -19.13 9.58
CA SER A 528 -27.75 -20.06 10.73
C SER A 528 -27.01 -21.38 10.46
N ASP A 529 -27.51 -22.20 9.52
CA ASP A 529 -27.01 -23.54 9.17
C ASP A 529 -26.16 -23.48 7.89
N PHE A 530 -24.98 -22.86 7.96
CA PHE A 530 -24.15 -22.54 6.79
C PHE A 530 -23.72 -23.77 5.97
N TYR A 531 -23.39 -24.90 6.61
CA TYR A 531 -22.94 -26.09 5.89
C TYR A 531 -24.10 -26.98 5.43
N GLY A 532 -25.25 -26.92 6.11
CA GLY A 532 -26.46 -27.66 5.77
C GLY A 532 -27.39 -26.91 4.82
N THR A 533 -28.58 -26.53 5.32
CA THR A 533 -29.58 -25.75 4.58
C THR A 533 -29.72 -24.37 5.21
N PRO A 534 -29.00 -23.36 4.72
CA PRO A 534 -29.00 -22.03 5.32
C PRO A 534 -30.40 -21.42 5.39
N THR A 535 -30.76 -20.89 6.56
CA THR A 535 -31.90 -19.98 6.71
C THR A 535 -31.40 -18.56 6.99
N PHE A 536 -32.18 -17.58 6.55
CA PHE A 536 -31.78 -16.18 6.56
C PHE A 536 -32.76 -15.33 7.37
N GLU A 537 -32.23 -14.45 8.21
CA GLU A 537 -33.03 -13.60 9.10
C GLU A 537 -32.47 -12.18 9.13
N LYS A 538 -33.29 -11.19 8.81
CA LYS A 538 -32.96 -9.76 8.91
C LYS A 538 -33.16 -9.29 10.36
N ARG A 539 -32.13 -8.71 10.98
CA ARG A 539 -32.17 -8.13 12.32
C ARG A 539 -31.73 -6.67 12.28
N ARG A 540 -32.58 -5.77 12.77
CA ARG A 540 -32.42 -4.30 12.62
C ARG A 540 -31.87 -3.66 13.88
N ILE A 541 -31.12 -2.57 13.70
CA ILE A 541 -30.78 -1.66 14.80
C ILE A 541 -31.97 -0.73 15.11
N PRO A 542 -31.98 -0.02 16.26
CA PRO A 542 -33.04 0.91 16.60
C PRO A 542 -33.19 2.02 15.56
N ALA A 543 -34.43 2.44 15.27
CA ALA A 543 -34.75 3.37 14.19
C ALA A 543 -34.01 4.73 14.27
N GLU A 544 -33.67 5.19 15.48
CA GLU A 544 -32.87 6.40 15.69
C GLU A 544 -31.44 6.29 15.14
N PHE A 545 -30.91 5.07 15.04
CA PHE A 545 -29.61 4.77 14.44
C PHE A 545 -29.70 4.46 12.94
N GLU A 546 -30.86 4.04 12.43
CA GLU A 546 -31.09 3.78 10.99
C GLU A 546 -31.16 5.08 10.17
N ALA A 547 -31.68 6.17 10.76
CA ALA A 547 -31.81 7.46 10.11
C ALA A 547 -30.45 7.95 9.56
N SER A 548 -30.46 8.39 8.29
CA SER A 548 -29.27 8.84 7.54
C SER A 548 -28.11 7.84 7.50
N SER A 549 -28.31 6.56 7.81
CA SER A 549 -27.23 5.59 7.96
C SER A 549 -27.23 4.53 6.85
N GLY A 550 -26.09 3.88 6.63
CA GLY A 550 -25.91 2.76 5.69
C GLY A 550 -24.61 2.01 5.94
N GLU A 551 -24.30 1.04 5.08
CA GLU A 551 -23.01 0.31 5.02
C GLU A 551 -22.41 -0.02 6.40
N PRO A 552 -23.11 -0.83 7.22
CA PRO A 552 -22.65 -1.08 8.57
C PRO A 552 -21.41 -2.00 8.57
N SER A 553 -20.38 -1.65 9.35
CA SER A 553 -19.31 -2.60 9.66
C SER A 553 -19.69 -3.41 10.89
N VAL A 554 -19.58 -4.73 10.82
CA VAL A 554 -19.97 -5.66 11.90
C VAL A 554 -18.82 -6.62 12.23
N LYS A 555 -18.59 -6.86 13.53
CA LYS A 555 -17.61 -7.83 14.05
C LYS A 555 -18.10 -8.42 15.38
N ILE A 556 -17.83 -9.71 15.61
CA ILE A 556 -18.00 -10.36 16.91
C ILE A 556 -16.63 -10.43 17.61
N TYR A 557 -16.58 -9.94 18.84
CA TYR A 557 -15.41 -10.07 19.73
C TYR A 557 -15.88 -10.60 21.08
N GLY A 558 -15.29 -11.71 21.53
CA GLY A 558 -15.75 -12.42 22.71
C GLY A 558 -17.20 -12.89 22.53
N SER A 559 -18.08 -12.51 23.47
CA SER A 559 -19.51 -12.85 23.45
C SER A 559 -20.41 -11.75 22.89
N LYS A 560 -19.83 -10.66 22.36
CA LYS A 560 -20.58 -9.49 21.89
C LYS A 560 -20.41 -9.28 20.39
N MET A 561 -21.49 -8.83 19.76
CA MET A 561 -21.47 -8.31 18.40
C MET A 561 -21.40 -6.78 18.46
N TYR A 562 -20.52 -6.20 17.67
CA TYR A 562 -20.35 -4.76 17.52
C TYR A 562 -20.70 -4.34 16.10
N LEU A 563 -21.25 -3.14 15.96
CA LEU A 563 -21.64 -2.56 14.68
C LEU A 563 -21.33 -1.07 14.66
N THR A 564 -20.76 -0.59 13.56
CA THR A 564 -20.69 0.85 13.25
C THR A 564 -21.50 1.18 12.01
N THR A 565 -21.95 2.42 11.86
CA THR A 565 -22.70 2.86 10.68
C THR A 565 -21.93 3.91 9.89
N ARG A 566 -22.10 3.92 8.55
CA ARG A 566 -21.76 5.08 7.72
C ARG A 566 -22.90 6.10 7.77
N SER A 567 -22.63 7.36 8.11
CA SER A 567 -23.61 8.43 7.89
C SER A 567 -23.59 8.94 6.44
N GLN A 568 -24.77 9.23 5.92
CA GLN A 568 -25.02 9.82 4.60
C GLN A 568 -25.34 11.32 4.69
N SER A 569 -25.20 11.91 5.88
CA SER A 569 -25.50 13.32 6.13
C SER A 569 -24.32 14.01 6.80
N THR A 570 -24.03 15.22 6.33
CA THR A 570 -22.99 16.10 6.87
C THR A 570 -23.49 16.94 8.05
N THR A 571 -24.79 16.91 8.38
CA THR A 571 -25.41 17.85 9.33
C THR A 571 -26.18 17.20 10.47
N VAL A 572 -26.64 15.97 10.30
CA VAL A 572 -27.41 15.25 11.34
C VAL A 572 -27.03 13.77 11.36
N ASN A 573 -27.19 13.13 12.51
CA ASN A 573 -27.07 11.68 12.67
C ASN A 573 -25.75 11.14 12.06
N GLY A 574 -24.61 11.59 12.58
CA GLY A 574 -23.28 11.07 12.23
C GLY A 574 -23.14 9.57 12.50
N SER A 575 -21.97 9.01 12.21
CA SER A 575 -21.71 7.58 12.38
C SER A 575 -21.96 7.12 13.83
N ALA A 576 -22.50 5.91 14.01
CA ALA A 576 -22.80 5.34 15.32
C ALA A 576 -21.91 4.14 15.63
N PHE A 577 -21.75 3.84 16.92
CA PHE A 577 -21.18 2.60 17.46
C PHE A 577 -22.25 1.91 18.32
N LEU A 578 -22.52 0.66 18.04
CA LEU A 578 -23.52 -0.16 18.72
C LEU A 578 -22.93 -1.51 19.12
N HIS A 579 -23.48 -2.11 20.16
CA HIS A 579 -23.19 -3.48 20.56
C HIS A 579 -24.48 -4.27 20.84
N SER A 580 -24.35 -5.59 20.81
CA SER A 580 -25.41 -6.55 21.07
C SER A 580 -24.86 -7.77 21.80
N ASP A 581 -25.54 -8.19 22.85
CA ASP A 581 -25.20 -9.36 23.67
C ASP A 581 -25.93 -10.64 23.22
N ASP A 582 -26.83 -10.52 22.23
CA ASP A 582 -27.70 -11.61 21.73
C ASP A 582 -27.60 -11.78 20.19
N TYR A 583 -26.46 -11.37 19.64
CA TYR A 583 -26.10 -11.46 18.23
C TYR A 583 -27.08 -10.75 17.30
N GLY A 584 -27.45 -9.53 17.70
CA GLY A 584 -28.18 -8.56 16.90
C GLY A 584 -29.69 -8.57 17.06
N GLN A 585 -30.25 -9.31 18.03
CA GLN A 585 -31.70 -9.25 18.30
C GLN A 585 -32.06 -7.96 19.06
N THR A 586 -31.21 -7.56 20.01
CA THR A 586 -31.28 -6.28 20.70
C THR A 586 -29.95 -5.53 20.58
N TRP A 587 -30.02 -4.20 20.56
CA TRP A 587 -28.85 -3.34 20.39
C TRP A 587 -28.88 -2.17 21.37
N THR A 588 -27.70 -1.80 21.85
CA THR A 588 -27.44 -0.55 22.59
C THR A 588 -26.32 0.19 21.88
N GLY A 589 -26.38 1.52 21.80
CA GLY A 589 -25.30 2.26 21.13
C GLY A 589 -25.40 3.77 21.25
N HIS A 590 -24.37 4.42 20.73
CA HIS A 590 -24.14 5.86 20.82
C HIS A 590 -23.53 6.38 19.52
N ARG A 591 -23.70 7.68 19.23
CA ARG A 591 -23.09 8.34 18.06
C ARG A 591 -21.65 8.73 18.38
N PHE A 592 -20.76 8.59 17.41
CA PHE A 592 -19.39 9.13 17.52
C PHE A 592 -19.44 10.67 17.61
N PRO A 593 -18.51 11.30 18.35
CA PRO A 593 -18.32 12.75 18.29
C PRO A 593 -17.92 13.24 16.88
N GLY A 594 -18.31 14.45 16.50
CA GLY A 594 -17.81 15.12 15.29
C GLY A 594 -18.61 14.93 13.99
N GLN A 595 -19.85 14.43 14.01
CA GLN A 595 -20.71 14.29 12.82
C GLN A 595 -20.05 13.51 11.67
N ILE A 596 -19.33 12.43 11.99
CA ILE A 596 -18.59 11.59 11.04
C ILE A 596 -19.50 11.04 9.95
N HIS A 597 -19.12 11.17 8.68
CA HIS A 597 -19.98 10.86 7.54
C HIS A 597 -19.21 10.44 6.28
N TYR A 598 -19.95 9.95 5.29
CA TYR A 598 -19.54 9.50 3.95
C TYR A 598 -18.55 8.33 3.83
N ASP A 599 -17.84 7.95 4.89
CA ASP A 599 -17.06 6.71 4.92
C ASP A 599 -17.72 5.68 5.85
N PRO A 600 -17.77 4.39 5.48
CA PRO A 600 -17.97 3.33 6.46
C PRO A 600 -16.85 3.34 7.48
N ILE A 601 -17.16 2.92 8.70
CA ILE A 601 -16.22 2.97 9.83
C ILE A 601 -15.77 1.55 10.18
N PRO A 602 -14.88 0.91 9.41
CA PRO A 602 -14.36 -0.40 9.77
C PRO A 602 -13.56 -0.30 11.08
N PHE A 603 -13.61 -1.35 11.89
CA PHE A 603 -12.97 -1.35 13.20
C PHE A 603 -12.48 -2.73 13.62
N VAL A 604 -11.58 -2.72 14.61
CA VAL A 604 -11.19 -3.89 15.39
C VAL A 604 -11.21 -3.58 16.88
N VAL A 605 -11.40 -4.60 17.71
CA VAL A 605 -11.28 -4.49 19.17
C VAL A 605 -10.09 -5.34 19.60
N HIS A 606 -9.16 -4.74 20.33
CA HIS A 606 -7.97 -5.42 20.82
C HIS A 606 -7.60 -4.87 22.20
N ASP A 607 -7.32 -5.75 23.17
CA ASP A 607 -6.93 -5.41 24.54
C ASP A 607 -7.83 -4.35 25.23
N GLY A 608 -9.14 -4.42 24.98
CA GLY A 608 -10.13 -3.52 25.56
C GLY A 608 -10.22 -2.14 24.89
N GLU A 609 -9.52 -1.92 23.79
CA GLU A 609 -9.53 -0.70 22.99
C GLU A 609 -10.25 -0.93 21.65
N LEU A 610 -11.05 0.04 21.24
CA LEU A 610 -11.62 0.12 19.90
C LEU A 610 -10.66 0.88 18.99
N PHE A 611 -10.27 0.28 17.87
CA PHE A 611 -9.56 0.92 16.78
C PHE A 611 -10.51 1.01 15.58
N ALA A 612 -11.07 2.19 15.35
CA ALA A 612 -11.94 2.46 14.22
C ALA A 612 -11.23 3.35 13.19
N PHE A 613 -11.60 3.24 11.92
CA PHE A 613 -10.93 3.96 10.84
C PHE A 613 -11.94 4.65 9.93
N GLY A 614 -11.51 5.72 9.28
CA GLY A 614 -12.31 6.41 8.28
C GLY A 614 -11.44 7.34 7.45
N THR A 615 -11.85 7.61 6.23
CA THR A 615 -11.16 8.54 5.32
C THR A 615 -12.17 9.48 4.70
N GLU A 616 -11.89 10.78 4.74
CA GLU A 616 -12.72 11.73 4.00
C GLU A 616 -12.56 11.50 2.50
N ARG A 617 -13.65 11.64 1.74
CA ARG A 617 -13.62 11.32 0.31
C ARG A 617 -12.90 12.40 -0.48
N ARG A 618 -12.88 13.61 0.06
CA ARG A 618 -12.33 14.82 -0.54
C ARG A 618 -11.72 15.71 0.56
N PRO A 619 -10.86 16.66 0.20
CA PRO A 619 -10.21 17.54 1.18
C PRO A 619 -11.26 18.27 2.03
N ASP A 620 -11.03 18.26 3.34
CA ASP A 620 -11.80 19.01 4.34
C ASP A 620 -13.28 18.58 4.48
N GLU A 621 -13.67 17.47 3.85
CA GLU A 621 -15.04 16.95 3.93
C GLU A 621 -15.38 16.43 5.32
N TRP A 622 -14.38 15.96 6.09
CA TRP A 622 -14.60 15.54 7.48
C TRP A 622 -15.20 16.66 8.34
N ASP A 623 -14.73 17.89 8.13
CA ASP A 623 -15.06 19.05 8.96
C ASP A 623 -16.20 19.88 8.36
N THR A 624 -16.32 19.91 7.02
CA THR A 624 -17.17 20.88 6.33
C THR A 624 -18.24 20.22 5.44
N PRO A 625 -19.51 20.68 5.54
CA PRO A 625 -20.62 20.07 4.81
C PRO A 625 -20.71 20.47 3.32
N ALA A 626 -19.89 21.40 2.82
CA ALA A 626 -20.00 21.96 1.46
C ALA A 626 -18.62 22.11 0.80
N ILE A 627 -18.33 21.23 -0.16
CA ILE A 627 -17.04 21.19 -0.85
C ILE A 627 -17.20 21.05 -2.37
N ASN A 628 -16.23 21.53 -3.14
CA ASN A 628 -16.24 21.43 -4.60
C ASN A 628 -15.71 20.05 -5.05
N HIS A 629 -16.53 19.28 -5.74
CA HIS A 629 -16.18 17.93 -6.19
C HIS A 629 -15.23 17.89 -7.40
N PHE A 630 -14.81 19.02 -7.96
CA PHE A 630 -13.93 19.06 -9.14
C PHE A 630 -12.60 19.78 -8.87
N VAL A 631 -12.18 19.80 -7.61
CA VAL A 631 -10.93 20.41 -7.18
C VAL A 631 -10.04 19.29 -6.65
N GLN A 632 -8.88 19.16 -7.29
CA GLN A 632 -7.82 18.28 -6.85
C GLN A 632 -7.34 18.67 -5.45
N GLY A 633 -7.07 17.70 -4.57
CA GLY A 633 -6.52 17.99 -3.26
C GLY A 633 -6.11 16.74 -2.46
N ARG A 634 -5.87 16.94 -1.17
CA ARG A 634 -5.39 15.91 -0.23
C ARG A 634 -6.52 15.45 0.70
N THR A 635 -6.80 14.16 0.71
CA THR A 635 -7.77 13.54 1.63
C THR A 635 -7.06 13.10 2.91
N ARG A 636 -7.66 13.32 4.07
CA ARG A 636 -7.16 12.81 5.35
C ARG A 636 -7.76 11.44 5.67
N SER A 637 -6.90 10.52 6.08
CA SER A 637 -7.31 9.25 6.70
C SER A 637 -7.12 9.35 8.21
N PHE A 638 -8.06 8.78 8.96
CA PHE A 638 -8.15 8.91 10.40
C PHE A 638 -8.22 7.54 11.08
N MET A 639 -7.56 7.44 12.23
CA MET A 639 -7.78 6.39 13.22
C MET A 639 -8.46 7.01 14.44
N MET A 640 -9.53 6.39 14.87
CA MET A 640 -10.29 6.74 16.06
C MET A 640 -10.01 5.69 17.12
N ARG A 641 -9.66 6.14 18.32
CA ARG A 641 -9.38 5.25 19.46
C ARG A 641 -10.18 5.65 20.68
N VAL A 642 -10.68 4.64 21.39
CA VAL A 642 -11.40 4.79 22.65
C VAL A 642 -11.44 3.44 23.37
N PRO A 643 -11.40 3.41 24.72
CA PRO A 643 -11.67 2.18 25.45
C PRO A 643 -13.05 1.65 25.07
N VAL A 644 -13.16 0.37 24.72
CA VAL A 644 -14.43 -0.20 24.21
C VAL A 644 -15.55 -0.07 25.25
N ALA A 645 -15.22 -0.22 26.54
CA ALA A 645 -16.18 -0.03 27.63
C ALA A 645 -16.71 1.42 27.73
N ASN A 646 -15.86 2.40 27.42
CA ASN A 646 -16.27 3.81 27.37
C ASN A 646 -17.22 4.06 26.20
N ALA A 647 -16.90 3.53 25.00
CA ALA A 647 -17.77 3.63 23.83
C ALA A 647 -19.13 2.93 24.03
N GLU A 648 -19.14 1.75 24.67
CA GLU A 648 -20.38 1.05 25.06
C GLU A 648 -21.25 1.87 26.00
N ALA A 649 -20.64 2.65 26.90
CA ALA A 649 -21.34 3.53 27.84
C ALA A 649 -21.68 4.93 27.27
N GLY A 650 -21.22 5.24 26.05
CA GLY A 650 -21.35 6.58 25.46
C GLY A 650 -20.48 7.65 26.12
N ASP A 651 -19.43 7.23 26.84
CA ASP A 651 -18.41 8.10 27.41
C ASP A 651 -17.28 8.32 26.39
N TRP A 652 -17.11 9.56 25.93
CA TRP A 652 -16.10 9.91 24.92
C TRP A 652 -14.92 10.69 25.49
N SER A 653 -14.70 10.65 26.81
CA SER A 653 -13.61 11.36 27.49
C SER A 653 -12.19 10.95 27.04
N ASN A 654 -12.02 9.71 26.57
CA ASN A 654 -10.75 9.17 26.04
C ASN A 654 -10.82 8.89 24.54
N TYR A 655 -11.71 9.59 23.82
CA TYR A 655 -11.86 9.45 22.39
C TYR A 655 -10.83 10.33 21.67
N THR A 656 -9.95 9.72 20.88
CA THR A 656 -8.99 10.45 20.04
C THR A 656 -9.28 10.22 18.56
N VAL A 657 -9.01 11.24 17.75
CA VAL A 657 -9.05 11.18 16.29
C VAL A 657 -7.67 11.56 15.79
N THR A 658 -6.93 10.59 15.26
CA THR A 658 -5.54 10.75 14.84
C THR A 658 -5.43 10.65 13.33
N THR A 659 -4.82 11.63 12.67
CA THR A 659 -4.54 11.54 11.23
C THR A 659 -3.44 10.53 10.98
N LEU A 660 -3.67 9.65 10.01
CA LEU A 660 -2.73 8.61 9.59
C LEU A 660 -1.80 9.08 8.48
N GLY A 661 -2.32 9.97 7.62
CA GLY A 661 -1.64 10.50 6.47
C GLY A 661 -2.59 11.18 5.50
N TYR A 662 -2.02 11.67 4.40
CA TYR A 662 -2.73 12.40 3.36
C TYR A 662 -2.73 11.60 2.05
N GLY A 663 -3.91 11.14 1.65
CA GLY A 663 -4.19 10.61 0.32
C GLY A 663 -4.33 11.71 -0.72
N ILE A 664 -4.86 11.33 -1.88
CA ILE A 664 -5.13 12.24 -2.99
C ILE A 664 -6.57 12.02 -3.45
N TYR A 665 -7.23 13.13 -3.79
CA TYR A 665 -8.38 13.17 -4.66
C TYR A 665 -7.99 13.86 -5.97
N ALA A 666 -8.16 13.17 -7.09
CA ALA A 666 -7.74 13.62 -8.41
C ALA A 666 -8.54 14.82 -8.90
N GLY A 667 -9.82 14.92 -8.50
CA GLY A 667 -10.72 16.02 -8.85
C GLY A 667 -11.21 16.00 -10.31
N GLU A 668 -10.89 14.97 -11.09
CA GLU A 668 -11.35 14.89 -12.48
C GLU A 668 -12.83 14.52 -12.57
N GLN A 669 -13.42 13.87 -11.58
CA GLN A 669 -14.83 13.47 -11.59
C GLN A 669 -15.40 13.60 -10.18
N PRO A 670 -16.74 13.66 -10.00
CA PRO A 670 -17.30 13.88 -8.68
C PRO A 670 -17.16 12.66 -7.75
N SER A 671 -17.02 11.46 -8.31
CA SER A 671 -16.79 10.23 -7.54
C SER A 671 -15.36 10.17 -7.00
N SER A 672 -15.22 9.71 -5.76
CA SER A 672 -13.91 9.48 -5.13
C SER A 672 -13.75 8.00 -4.78
N GLY A 673 -12.55 7.49 -5.00
CA GLY A 673 -12.12 6.16 -4.58
C GLY A 673 -11.44 6.14 -3.22
N SER A 674 -11.32 7.30 -2.55
CA SER A 674 -10.67 7.42 -1.24
C SER A 674 -11.51 6.80 -0.11
N GLY A 675 -10.90 6.09 0.83
CA GLY A 675 -11.59 5.47 1.96
C GLY A 675 -12.15 4.09 1.65
N VAL A 676 -13.44 3.87 1.94
CA VAL A 676 -14.18 2.61 1.70
C VAL A 676 -13.36 1.39 2.05
N GLY A 677 -12.88 1.43 3.29
CA GLY A 677 -11.83 0.57 3.76
C GLY A 677 -12.30 -0.66 4.55
N SER A 678 -11.34 -1.49 4.93
CA SER A 678 -11.51 -2.61 5.83
C SER A 678 -10.42 -2.59 6.91
N ALA A 679 -10.78 -2.98 8.12
CA ALA A 679 -9.88 -3.05 9.25
C ALA A 679 -9.62 -4.51 9.61
N LEU A 680 -8.37 -4.84 9.94
CA LEU A 680 -7.95 -6.20 10.23
C LEU A 680 -7.02 -6.23 11.44
N LEU A 681 -7.26 -7.18 12.34
CA LEU A 681 -6.39 -7.48 13.47
C LEU A 681 -5.53 -8.69 13.12
N THR A 682 -4.24 -8.58 13.39
CA THR A 682 -3.27 -9.69 13.39
C THR A 682 -2.62 -9.76 14.77
N ASP A 683 -1.88 -10.82 15.05
CA ASP A 683 -1.16 -10.97 16.33
C ASP A 683 -0.16 -9.84 16.60
N ASP A 684 0.37 -9.21 15.55
CA ASP A 684 1.46 -8.24 15.64
C ASP A 684 1.02 -6.78 15.38
N ALA A 685 -0.14 -6.56 14.76
CA ALA A 685 -0.55 -5.26 14.24
C ALA A 685 -2.05 -5.14 13.94
N VAL A 686 -2.55 -3.90 13.98
CA VAL A 686 -3.82 -3.47 13.41
C VAL A 686 -3.56 -2.90 12.02
N TYR A 687 -4.42 -3.24 11.06
CA TYR A 687 -4.36 -2.74 9.69
C TYR A 687 -5.63 -1.99 9.32
N TYR A 688 -5.46 -0.96 8.48
CA TYR A 688 -6.54 -0.32 7.74
C TYR A 688 -6.19 -0.33 6.25
N PHE A 689 -6.97 -1.07 5.47
CA PHE A 689 -6.87 -1.12 4.02
C PHE A 689 -7.89 -0.16 3.44
N PHE A 690 -7.49 0.75 2.56
CA PHE A 690 -8.37 1.80 2.06
C PHE A 690 -7.94 2.26 0.68
N GLY A 691 -8.87 2.78 -0.11
CA GLY A 691 -8.53 3.41 -1.37
C GLY A 691 -7.92 4.80 -1.17
N SER A 692 -7.04 5.18 -2.08
CA SER A 692 -6.65 6.58 -2.32
C SER A 692 -6.33 6.73 -3.80
N GLU A 693 -6.45 7.94 -4.32
CA GLU A 693 -6.18 8.22 -5.73
C GLU A 693 -4.75 8.71 -5.93
N ASP A 694 -4.44 9.13 -7.16
CA ASP A 694 -3.24 9.87 -7.51
C ASP A 694 -3.56 10.94 -8.56
N TYR A 695 -2.53 11.67 -9.00
CA TYR A 695 -2.69 12.79 -9.93
C TYR A 695 -2.71 12.38 -11.42
N ARG A 696 -2.79 11.08 -11.73
CA ARG A 696 -3.02 10.64 -13.11
C ARG A 696 -4.35 11.20 -13.60
N ILE A 697 -4.41 11.53 -14.88
CA ILE A 697 -5.64 11.99 -15.53
C ILE A 697 -6.20 10.79 -16.29
N GLN A 698 -7.41 10.36 -15.95
CA GLN A 698 -8.13 9.27 -16.64
C GLN A 698 -8.55 9.71 -18.04
N THR A 699 -8.57 11.02 -18.34
CA THR A 699 -8.99 11.65 -19.61
C THR A 699 -10.47 11.41 -19.93
N ARG A 700 -11.30 11.37 -18.89
CA ARG A 700 -12.71 10.97 -18.94
C ARG A 700 -13.59 11.91 -19.78
N TYR A 701 -13.12 13.13 -20.01
CA TYR A 701 -13.81 14.13 -20.81
C TYR A 701 -13.13 14.42 -22.16
N SER A 702 -12.17 13.59 -22.60
CA SER A 702 -11.49 13.77 -23.89
C SER A 702 -11.22 12.48 -24.63
N LEU A 703 -10.32 11.62 -24.14
CA LEU A 703 -9.87 10.40 -24.84
C LEU A 703 -10.57 9.15 -24.32
N ASN A 704 -10.70 9.00 -23.01
CA ASN A 704 -11.32 7.85 -22.37
C ASN A 704 -12.75 8.17 -21.90
N THR A 705 -13.62 8.58 -22.83
CA THR A 705 -15.00 8.97 -22.49
C THR A 705 -15.79 7.79 -21.94
N SER A 706 -16.94 8.04 -21.30
CA SER A 706 -17.82 6.98 -20.78
C SER A 706 -18.35 6.01 -21.84
N SER A 707 -18.21 6.32 -23.13
CA SER A 707 -18.56 5.42 -24.24
C SER A 707 -17.38 4.58 -24.73
N VAL A 708 -16.15 4.95 -24.36
CA VAL A 708 -14.91 4.22 -24.67
C VAL A 708 -14.55 3.31 -23.51
N ASP A 709 -14.43 3.89 -22.32
CA ASP A 709 -14.29 3.23 -21.02
C ASP A 709 -13.25 2.09 -21.02
N ASP A 710 -12.00 2.45 -21.26
CA ASP A 710 -10.87 1.54 -21.44
C ASP A 710 -9.73 1.89 -20.47
N GLU A 711 -9.42 0.96 -19.58
CA GLU A 711 -8.39 1.02 -18.55
C GLU A 711 -6.96 1.21 -19.11
N PHE A 712 -6.70 0.89 -20.38
CA PHE A 712 -5.37 1.04 -20.99
C PHE A 712 -5.21 2.33 -21.83
N ILE A 713 -6.22 3.21 -21.86
CA ILE A 713 -6.09 4.54 -22.46
C ILE A 713 -5.50 5.52 -21.43
N GLY A 714 -4.52 6.33 -21.87
CA GLY A 714 -3.85 7.30 -21.00
C GLY A 714 -3.03 6.59 -19.91
N HIS A 715 -3.40 6.82 -18.64
CA HIS A 715 -2.76 6.19 -17.49
C HIS A 715 -3.70 5.25 -16.70
N GLY A 716 -4.85 4.90 -17.29
CA GLY A 716 -5.93 4.19 -16.61
C GLY A 716 -6.66 5.07 -15.58
N TYR A 717 -7.28 4.42 -14.61
CA TYR A 717 -8.02 5.08 -13.52
C TYR A 717 -7.12 5.33 -12.30
N GLN A 718 -7.43 6.37 -11.53
CA GLN A 718 -6.58 6.86 -10.43
C GLN A 718 -6.56 6.01 -9.14
N PRO A 719 -7.69 5.44 -8.67
CA PRO A 719 -7.71 4.80 -7.36
C PRO A 719 -6.92 3.50 -7.31
N ASP A 720 -6.14 3.36 -6.25
CA ASP A 720 -5.46 2.14 -5.83
C ASP A 720 -5.63 1.97 -4.31
N ILE A 721 -5.29 0.78 -3.81
CA ILE A 721 -5.42 0.44 -2.40
C ILE A 721 -4.11 0.71 -1.67
N PHE A 722 -4.26 1.22 -0.46
CA PHE A 722 -3.23 1.47 0.51
C PHE A 722 -3.51 0.67 1.79
N ALA A 723 -2.45 0.33 2.50
CA ALA A 723 -2.50 -0.29 3.81
C ALA A 723 -1.81 0.61 4.82
N PHE A 724 -2.53 1.04 5.85
CA PHE A 724 -1.94 1.55 7.07
C PHE A 724 -1.71 0.39 8.04
N ARG A 725 -0.51 0.29 8.61
CA ARG A 725 -0.11 -0.71 9.60
C ARG A 725 0.25 -0.01 10.91
N PHE A 726 -0.49 -0.34 11.97
CA PHE A 726 -0.21 0.09 13.34
C PHE A 726 0.30 -1.10 14.16
N PRO A 727 1.60 -1.17 14.48
CA PRO A 727 2.19 -2.28 15.22
C PRO A 727 1.74 -2.27 16.69
N LEU A 728 1.34 -3.44 17.21
CA LEU A 728 0.89 -3.61 18.60
C LEU A 728 2.06 -3.81 19.58
N SER A 729 3.21 -4.28 19.09
CA SER A 729 4.43 -4.42 19.89
C SER A 729 5.69 -4.12 19.08
N LYS A 730 6.77 -3.71 19.76
CA LYS A 730 8.08 -3.54 19.14
C LYS A 730 8.62 -4.92 18.71
N ARG A 731 8.73 -5.16 17.42
CA ARG A 731 9.13 -6.47 16.86
C ARG A 731 10.59 -6.78 17.19
N ALA A 732 10.83 -7.63 18.18
CA ALA A 732 12.17 -8.13 18.46
C ALA A 732 12.65 -9.07 17.34
N GLY A 733 13.74 -8.72 16.64
CA GLY A 733 14.40 -9.60 15.67
C GLY A 733 13.80 -9.66 14.26
N LYS A 734 12.74 -8.90 13.95
CA LYS A 734 12.26 -8.71 12.58
C LYS A 734 12.74 -7.35 12.07
N ASN A 735 13.64 -7.34 11.09
CA ASN A 735 14.04 -6.12 10.39
C ASN A 735 13.16 -5.97 9.16
N ASP A 736 12.45 -4.84 9.03
CA ASP A 736 11.82 -4.51 7.76
C ASP A 736 12.90 -4.33 6.70
N ILE A 737 12.73 -5.00 5.56
CA ILE A 737 13.71 -5.04 4.48
C ILE A 737 13.21 -4.15 3.37
N VAL A 738 14.05 -3.21 2.92
CA VAL A 738 13.75 -2.44 1.70
C VAL A 738 13.76 -3.39 0.51
N LEU A 739 12.61 -3.52 -0.16
CA LEU A 739 12.53 -4.28 -1.39
C LEU A 739 13.34 -3.56 -2.49
N ARG A 740 14.44 -4.19 -2.93
CA ARG A 740 15.31 -3.70 -4.02
C ARG A 740 15.31 -4.63 -5.23
N GLY A 741 14.48 -5.67 -5.21
CA GLY A 741 14.35 -6.64 -6.30
C GLY A 741 13.46 -6.13 -7.43
N VAL A 742 13.65 -6.68 -8.63
CA VAL A 742 12.72 -6.53 -9.74
C VAL A 742 11.51 -7.43 -9.47
N ASP A 743 10.29 -6.95 -9.73
CA ASP A 743 9.12 -7.82 -9.71
C ASP A 743 9.20 -8.83 -10.88
N THR A 744 9.38 -10.10 -10.53
CA THR A 744 9.38 -11.21 -11.48
C THR A 744 8.16 -12.12 -11.32
N ARG A 745 7.18 -11.77 -10.47
CA ARG A 745 6.04 -12.64 -10.15
C ARG A 745 4.92 -12.55 -11.17
N THR A 746 4.62 -11.34 -11.66
CA THR A 746 3.55 -11.08 -12.63
C THR A 746 3.73 -11.85 -13.95
N LEU A 747 4.96 -11.89 -14.49
CA LEU A 747 5.27 -12.58 -15.75
C LEU A 747 6.26 -13.76 -15.60
N GLY A 748 6.81 -14.03 -14.42
CA GLY A 748 7.79 -15.11 -14.27
C GLY A 748 9.06 -14.90 -15.10
N GLN A 749 9.48 -13.64 -15.29
CA GLN A 749 10.55 -13.29 -16.23
C GLN A 749 11.95 -13.53 -15.64
N TYR A 750 12.83 -14.15 -16.43
CA TYR A 750 14.26 -14.23 -16.13
C TYR A 750 15.10 -14.08 -17.40
N ARG A 751 16.38 -13.79 -17.22
CA ARG A 751 17.33 -13.62 -18.32
C ARG A 751 17.98 -14.96 -18.66
N GLU A 752 17.87 -15.39 -19.91
CA GLU A 752 18.58 -16.55 -20.47
C GLU A 752 19.52 -16.06 -21.57
N GLY A 753 20.80 -15.88 -21.21
CA GLY A 753 21.80 -15.25 -22.09
C GLY A 753 21.42 -13.80 -22.46
N ASN A 754 21.09 -13.56 -23.72
CA ASN A 754 20.65 -12.25 -24.23
C ASN A 754 19.13 -12.16 -24.45
N LEU A 755 18.37 -13.19 -24.06
CA LEU A 755 16.93 -13.23 -24.19
C LEU A 755 16.26 -13.08 -22.82
N SER A 756 15.06 -12.51 -22.81
CA SER A 756 14.16 -12.56 -21.67
C SER A 756 13.19 -13.71 -21.87
N ARG A 757 13.12 -14.63 -20.91
CA ARG A 757 12.22 -15.78 -20.94
C ARG A 757 11.13 -15.62 -19.89
N VAL A 758 9.90 -15.92 -20.30
CA VAL A 758 8.69 -15.98 -19.47
C VAL A 758 8.33 -17.45 -19.31
N LEU A 759 8.28 -17.96 -18.07
CA LEU A 759 7.93 -19.36 -17.78
C LEU A 759 6.46 -19.56 -17.48
N ALA A 760 5.77 -18.50 -17.05
CA ALA A 760 4.35 -18.57 -16.77
C ALA A 760 3.58 -18.66 -18.10
N PRO A 761 2.54 -19.52 -18.20
CA PRO A 761 1.53 -19.37 -19.24
C PRO A 761 0.92 -17.97 -19.16
N VAL A 762 0.86 -17.26 -20.29
CA VAL A 762 0.30 -15.90 -20.35
C VAL A 762 -0.89 -15.91 -21.29
N ASN A 763 -2.03 -15.43 -20.79
CA ASN A 763 -3.18 -15.11 -21.64
C ASN A 763 -3.17 -13.61 -21.95
N TYR A 764 -3.20 -13.27 -23.24
CA TYR A 764 -3.33 -11.89 -23.68
C TYR A 764 -4.77 -11.66 -24.14
N GLU A 765 -5.57 -10.97 -23.34
CA GLU A 765 -7.00 -10.74 -23.62
C GLU A 765 -7.25 -9.71 -24.74
N ARG A 766 -6.22 -8.94 -25.09
CA ARG A 766 -6.29 -7.87 -26.10
C ARG A 766 -5.38 -8.14 -27.29
N THR A 767 -5.62 -7.44 -28.39
CA THR A 767 -4.82 -7.50 -29.61
C THR A 767 -3.33 -7.34 -29.32
N GLN A 768 -2.54 -8.32 -29.75
CA GLN A 768 -1.08 -8.28 -29.65
C GLN A 768 -0.46 -7.96 -31.01
N VAL A 769 0.54 -7.08 -31.01
CA VAL A 769 1.37 -6.80 -32.17
C VAL A 769 2.78 -7.25 -31.88
N MET A 770 3.26 -8.24 -32.63
CA MET A 770 4.61 -8.78 -32.51
C MET A 770 5.37 -8.53 -33.81
N GLN A 771 6.64 -8.15 -33.72
CA GLN A 771 7.49 -8.03 -34.90
C GLN A 771 7.69 -9.38 -35.59
N ARG A 772 7.79 -10.46 -34.79
CA ARG A 772 7.89 -11.84 -35.26
C ARG A 772 7.33 -12.78 -34.20
N LEU A 773 6.52 -13.74 -34.62
CA LEU A 773 6.08 -14.86 -33.80
C LEU A 773 6.79 -16.13 -34.28
N ALA A 774 7.45 -16.83 -33.36
CA ALA A 774 7.99 -18.17 -33.58
C ALA A 774 7.42 -19.09 -32.51
N VAL A 775 6.79 -20.19 -32.92
CA VAL A 775 6.12 -21.14 -32.02
C VAL A 775 6.89 -22.47 -32.06
N GLY A 776 7.39 -22.94 -30.91
CA GLY A 776 8.14 -24.19 -30.77
C GLY A 776 8.62 -24.45 -29.33
N ASP A 777 9.02 -25.68 -29.01
CA ASP A 777 9.59 -26.06 -27.70
C ASP A 777 11.06 -25.59 -27.60
N THR A 778 11.40 -24.88 -26.53
CA THR A 778 12.72 -24.28 -26.26
C THR A 778 13.32 -24.75 -24.94
N SER A 779 12.90 -25.92 -24.44
CA SER A 779 13.34 -26.43 -23.13
C SER A 779 14.82 -26.88 -23.04
N SER A 780 15.61 -26.79 -24.12
CA SER A 780 17.08 -26.95 -24.02
C SER A 780 17.84 -26.24 -25.15
N ALA A 781 18.61 -25.19 -24.84
CA ALA A 781 20.03 -25.07 -25.24
C ALA A 781 20.59 -23.65 -24.99
N VAL A 782 21.61 -23.61 -24.14
CA VAL A 782 22.67 -22.61 -24.16
C VAL A 782 23.52 -22.85 -25.41
N GLY A 783 23.68 -21.82 -26.24
CA GLY A 783 24.85 -21.67 -27.11
C GLY A 783 24.64 -21.93 -28.59
N ASP A 784 24.62 -20.82 -29.35
CA ASP A 784 25.15 -20.62 -30.72
C ASP A 784 24.14 -20.07 -31.75
N THR A 785 24.63 -19.10 -32.51
CA THR A 785 23.93 -18.40 -33.57
C THR A 785 23.72 -19.31 -34.78
N ARG A 786 22.50 -19.85 -34.93
CA ARG A 786 21.72 -20.03 -36.19
C ARG A 786 20.70 -21.16 -35.98
N SER A 787 19.42 -20.81 -36.10
CA SER A 787 18.24 -21.71 -36.23
C SER A 787 18.13 -22.83 -35.19
N TRP A 788 17.28 -22.60 -34.18
CA TRP A 788 16.97 -23.60 -33.15
C TRP A 788 15.56 -24.14 -33.34
N VAL A 789 15.47 -25.43 -33.69
CA VAL A 789 14.35 -26.32 -33.40
C VAL A 789 14.98 -27.62 -32.91
N GLU A 790 14.97 -27.87 -31.60
CA GLU A 790 15.25 -29.19 -31.01
C GLU A 790 14.41 -29.38 -29.75
N ALA A 791 13.81 -30.58 -29.66
CA ALA A 791 12.66 -30.92 -28.81
C ALA A 791 13.05 -31.59 -27.49
N ARG A 792 12.21 -31.45 -26.44
CA ARG A 792 12.02 -32.52 -25.45
C ARG A 792 10.55 -32.83 -25.15
N ALA A 793 10.34 -34.13 -24.96
CA ALA A 793 9.06 -34.78 -24.88
C ALA A 793 8.39 -34.64 -23.51
N GLU A 794 7.18 -34.10 -23.49
CA GLU A 794 6.08 -34.67 -22.72
C GLU A 794 5.08 -35.26 -23.73
N GLY A 795 4.99 -36.59 -23.80
CA GLY A 795 4.04 -37.29 -24.67
C GLY A 795 4.34 -37.23 -26.18
N ALA A 796 5.51 -37.71 -26.61
CA ALA A 796 5.83 -38.12 -28.00
C ALA A 796 5.13 -37.35 -29.14
N SER A 797 5.32 -36.03 -29.26
CA SER A 797 4.78 -35.26 -30.39
C SER A 797 5.82 -34.30 -30.97
N TYR A 798 6.20 -34.52 -32.24
CA TYR A 798 7.23 -33.80 -33.00
C TYR A 798 6.71 -32.51 -33.67
N HIS A 799 5.72 -31.83 -33.09
CA HIS A 799 4.98 -30.75 -33.76
C HIS A 799 4.94 -29.46 -32.96
N SER A 800 5.03 -28.31 -33.65
CA SER A 800 4.67 -26.99 -33.10
C SER A 800 3.21 -26.70 -33.42
N LEU A 801 2.46 -26.16 -32.47
CA LEU A 801 1.01 -25.98 -32.58
C LEU A 801 0.60 -24.52 -32.36
N LEU A 802 -0.16 -23.98 -33.32
CA LEU A 802 -0.89 -22.72 -33.20
C LEU A 802 -2.38 -23.04 -33.32
N TYR A 803 -3.11 -22.89 -32.22
CA TYR A 803 -4.57 -23.06 -32.20
C TYR A 803 -5.25 -21.71 -32.40
N VAL A 804 -6.27 -21.67 -33.28
CA VAL A 804 -7.13 -20.52 -33.51
C VAL A 804 -8.56 -20.93 -33.15
N GLU A 805 -9.10 -20.33 -32.11
CA GLU A 805 -10.45 -20.58 -31.61
C GLU A 805 -11.49 -19.71 -32.37
N ASN A 806 -12.79 -19.97 -32.20
CA ASN A 806 -13.96 -19.35 -32.87
C ASN A 806 -14.43 -19.96 -34.22
N SER A 807 -15.64 -19.55 -34.63
CA SER A 807 -16.41 -20.05 -35.78
C SER A 807 -15.88 -19.61 -37.14
N VAL A 808 -15.10 -18.52 -37.20
CA VAL A 808 -14.41 -18.04 -38.41
C VAL A 808 -12.93 -17.92 -38.09
N ARG A 809 -12.10 -18.70 -38.79
CA ARG A 809 -10.64 -18.76 -38.59
C ARG A 809 -9.96 -18.15 -39.81
N ALA A 810 -9.22 -17.06 -39.61
CA ALA A 810 -8.53 -16.36 -40.69
C ALA A 810 -7.06 -16.16 -40.36
N VAL A 811 -6.19 -16.49 -41.32
CA VAL A 811 -4.80 -16.05 -41.37
C VAL A 811 -4.68 -15.23 -42.65
N GLY A 812 -4.30 -13.97 -42.53
CA GLY A 812 -4.29 -13.02 -43.65
C GLY A 812 -3.12 -12.05 -43.59
N ASN A 813 -2.92 -11.30 -44.67
CA ASN A 813 -1.93 -10.24 -44.77
C ASN A 813 -2.64 -8.87 -44.74
N TYR A 814 -2.11 -7.91 -43.97
CA TYR A 814 -2.62 -6.53 -43.92
C TYR A 814 -2.06 -5.69 -45.06
N ALA A 815 -2.85 -4.77 -45.61
CA ALA A 815 -2.34 -3.79 -46.57
C ALA A 815 -1.29 -2.90 -45.89
N SER A 816 -0.02 -3.01 -46.28
CA SER A 816 1.06 -2.18 -45.72
C SER A 816 0.81 -0.69 -46.00
N LEU A 817 0.97 0.15 -44.98
CA LEU A 817 0.97 1.62 -45.05
C LEU A 817 2.38 2.21 -45.24
N GLN A 818 3.42 1.40 -45.54
CA GLN A 818 4.76 1.95 -45.72
C GLN A 818 4.86 2.80 -47.01
N PRO A 819 5.36 4.05 -46.93
CA PRO A 819 5.72 4.82 -48.11
C PRO A 819 6.95 4.18 -48.76
N THR A 820 6.82 3.97 -50.06
CA THR A 820 7.79 3.39 -50.96
C THR A 820 9.07 4.23 -51.06
N THR A 821 10.13 3.83 -50.36
CA THR A 821 11.48 4.34 -50.61
C THR A 821 12.48 3.22 -50.83
N SER A 822 12.19 2.30 -51.74
CA SER A 822 13.19 1.61 -52.56
C SER A 822 12.49 0.66 -53.51
N SER A 823 12.83 0.77 -54.79
CA SER A 823 12.50 -0.14 -55.87
C SER A 823 12.65 -1.62 -55.47
N GLY A 824 11.54 -2.34 -55.44
CA GLY A 824 11.44 -3.80 -55.19
C GLY A 824 9.96 -4.11 -55.05
N SER A 825 9.49 -5.25 -55.58
CA SER A 825 8.08 -5.55 -55.81
C SER A 825 7.16 -5.40 -54.59
N ASP A 826 5.94 -4.98 -54.89
CA ASP A 826 4.81 -4.83 -53.99
C ASP A 826 4.30 -6.23 -53.57
N ASP A 827 5.09 -6.96 -52.76
CA ASP A 827 4.87 -8.37 -52.40
C ASP A 827 3.74 -8.53 -51.36
N LYS A 828 2.53 -8.18 -51.78
CA LYS A 828 1.26 -8.26 -51.03
C LYS A 828 0.67 -9.68 -51.14
N PHE A 829 1.43 -10.68 -50.71
CA PHE A 829 0.99 -12.08 -50.68
C PHE A 829 1.18 -12.71 -49.29
N ALA A 830 0.44 -13.78 -49.00
CA ALA A 830 0.72 -14.68 -47.90
C ALA A 830 1.34 -15.97 -48.47
N SER A 831 2.45 -16.43 -47.88
CA SER A 831 3.09 -17.69 -48.27
C SER A 831 3.06 -18.70 -47.13
N LEU A 832 2.58 -19.89 -47.45
CA LEU A 832 2.63 -21.06 -46.60
C LEU A 832 3.70 -22.00 -47.18
N THR A 833 4.81 -22.16 -46.47
CA THR A 833 5.94 -22.98 -46.89
C THR A 833 6.12 -24.16 -45.94
N GLY A 834 6.39 -25.34 -46.52
CA GLY A 834 6.80 -26.53 -45.76
C GLY A 834 8.29 -26.52 -45.37
N GLY A 835 9.06 -25.50 -45.78
CA GLY A 835 10.49 -25.37 -45.51
C GLY A 835 10.82 -24.15 -44.63
N GLY A 836 12.06 -24.08 -44.12
CA GLY A 836 12.51 -23.01 -43.23
C GLY A 836 12.69 -21.61 -43.86
N ALA A 837 12.32 -21.45 -45.13
CA ALA A 837 12.36 -20.18 -45.87
C ALA A 837 11.29 -20.16 -46.97
N VAL A 838 10.95 -18.95 -47.44
CA VAL A 838 10.08 -18.72 -48.60
C VAL A 838 10.88 -18.99 -49.87
N SER A 839 11.02 -20.27 -50.22
CA SER A 839 11.69 -20.70 -51.44
C SER A 839 11.18 -22.07 -51.85
N SER A 840 10.84 -22.22 -53.14
CA SER A 840 10.45 -23.50 -53.75
C SER A 840 11.54 -24.56 -53.66
N SER A 841 12.81 -24.16 -53.51
CA SER A 841 13.95 -25.05 -53.29
C SER A 841 14.00 -25.65 -51.88
N ARG A 842 13.26 -25.09 -50.92
CA ARG A 842 13.28 -25.46 -49.49
C ARG A 842 12.06 -26.24 -49.06
N GLY A 843 10.98 -26.25 -49.84
CA GLY A 843 9.76 -26.99 -49.54
C GLY A 843 8.61 -26.65 -50.49
N SER A 844 7.52 -27.41 -50.39
CA SER A 844 6.27 -27.07 -51.08
C SER A 844 5.74 -25.73 -50.59
N MET A 845 5.20 -24.94 -51.52
CA MET A 845 4.73 -23.59 -51.24
C MET A 845 3.30 -23.40 -51.76
N LEU A 846 2.46 -22.74 -50.96
CA LEU A 846 1.19 -22.16 -51.38
C LEU A 846 1.27 -20.65 -51.21
N GLN A 847 1.11 -19.91 -52.30
CA GLN A 847 1.04 -18.45 -52.28
C GLN A 847 -0.40 -18.00 -52.53
N VAL A 848 -0.88 -17.09 -51.68
CA VAL A 848 -2.18 -16.44 -51.82
C VAL A 848 -1.92 -14.96 -52.05
N PHE A 849 -2.23 -14.49 -53.26
CA PHE A 849 -1.99 -13.11 -53.66
C PHE A 849 -3.17 -12.24 -53.24
N GLY A 850 -2.86 -11.10 -52.61
CA GLY A 850 -3.86 -10.11 -52.24
C GLY A 850 -4.43 -9.39 -53.47
N ALA A 851 -5.59 -8.76 -53.33
CA ALA A 851 -6.26 -8.02 -54.42
C ALA A 851 -5.39 -6.92 -55.05
N ASN A 852 -4.41 -6.40 -54.30
CA ASN A 852 -3.50 -5.33 -54.72
C ASN A 852 -2.18 -5.85 -55.31
N HIS A 853 -2.02 -7.16 -55.49
CA HIS A 853 -0.83 -7.77 -56.09
C HIS A 853 -1.00 -7.90 -57.61
N SER A 854 0.08 -7.69 -58.38
CA SER A 854 0.11 -7.93 -59.83
C SER A 854 1.02 -9.14 -60.12
N PRO A 855 0.53 -10.22 -60.78
CA PRO A 855 -0.77 -10.38 -61.44
C PRO A 855 -1.91 -10.78 -60.50
N HIS A 856 -3.15 -10.47 -60.91
CA HIS A 856 -4.38 -10.85 -60.20
C HIS A 856 -4.76 -12.31 -60.51
N GLY A 857 -4.27 -13.28 -59.72
CA GLY A 857 -4.68 -14.69 -59.89
C GLY A 857 -4.10 -15.63 -58.85
N ASN A 858 -4.97 -16.30 -58.07
CA ASN A 858 -4.56 -17.32 -57.12
C ASN A 858 -4.36 -18.67 -57.80
N ARG A 859 -3.17 -19.27 -57.66
CA ARG A 859 -2.85 -20.59 -58.20
C ARG A 859 -3.04 -21.65 -57.12
N ILE A 860 -4.09 -22.47 -57.24
CA ILE A 860 -4.37 -23.55 -56.27
C ILE A 860 -3.87 -24.88 -56.84
N ILE A 861 -3.07 -25.62 -56.07
CA ILE A 861 -2.73 -27.02 -56.33
C ILE A 861 -3.57 -27.86 -55.35
N ALA A 862 -4.58 -28.57 -55.86
CA ALA A 862 -5.38 -29.51 -55.06
C ALA A 862 -4.80 -30.93 -55.17
N LEU A 863 -4.50 -31.57 -54.03
CA LEU A 863 -4.10 -32.97 -53.96
C LEU A 863 -5.14 -33.76 -53.15
N GLY A 864 -5.62 -34.89 -53.68
CA GLY A 864 -6.40 -35.88 -52.92
C GLY A 864 -7.93 -35.70 -52.89
N THR A 865 -8.51 -34.86 -53.75
CA THR A 865 -9.98 -34.65 -53.82
C THR A 865 -10.45 -34.39 -55.26
N THR A 866 -11.77 -34.38 -55.47
CA THR A 866 -12.39 -34.01 -56.76
C THR A 866 -12.12 -32.54 -57.05
N LEU A 867 -11.40 -32.26 -58.14
CA LEU A 867 -11.28 -30.92 -58.69
C LEU A 867 -12.61 -30.54 -59.39
N ARG A 868 -13.25 -29.46 -58.94
CA ARG A 868 -14.50 -28.94 -59.51
C ARG A 868 -14.45 -27.41 -59.63
N PRO A 869 -15.14 -26.81 -60.61
CA PRO A 869 -15.29 -25.36 -60.65
C PRO A 869 -16.12 -24.86 -59.46
N SER A 870 -15.96 -23.59 -59.10
CA SER A 870 -16.72 -22.96 -58.01
C SER A 870 -18.20 -22.75 -58.37
N ALA A 871 -18.51 -22.61 -59.65
CA ALA A 871 -19.86 -22.51 -60.19
C ALA A 871 -20.02 -23.38 -61.45
N ASN A 872 -21.24 -23.87 -61.68
CA ASN A 872 -21.58 -24.65 -62.86
C ASN A 872 -21.45 -23.78 -64.11
N ASP A 873 -20.80 -24.30 -65.16
CA ASP A 873 -20.62 -23.62 -66.47
C ASP A 873 -19.89 -22.26 -66.40
N ALA A 874 -18.97 -22.08 -65.44
CA ALA A 874 -18.33 -20.78 -65.17
C ALA A 874 -16.80 -20.75 -65.27
N MET A 875 -16.11 -21.90 -65.36
CA MET A 875 -14.65 -21.97 -65.42
C MET A 875 -14.15 -23.02 -66.41
N ASP A 876 -13.15 -22.65 -67.21
CA ASP A 876 -12.46 -23.55 -68.14
C ASP A 876 -11.34 -24.33 -67.46
N ASN A 877 -11.14 -25.59 -67.87
CA ASN A 877 -9.96 -26.37 -67.49
C ASN A 877 -8.81 -26.12 -68.47
N GLY A 878 -8.07 -25.03 -68.23
CA GLY A 878 -6.99 -24.53 -69.09
C GLY A 878 -7.42 -23.34 -69.95
N GLN A 879 -6.47 -22.73 -70.68
CA GLN A 879 -6.71 -21.60 -71.58
C GLN A 879 -5.95 -21.83 -72.92
N PRO A 880 -6.31 -21.17 -74.04
CA PRO A 880 -5.65 -21.36 -75.34
C PRO A 880 -4.11 -21.20 -75.33
N GLU A 881 -3.59 -20.31 -74.49
CA GLU A 881 -2.18 -20.05 -74.23
C GLU A 881 -1.57 -20.98 -73.16
N ALA A 882 -2.40 -21.58 -72.29
CA ALA A 882 -2.01 -22.43 -71.16
C ALA A 882 -2.77 -23.77 -71.17
N ALA A 883 -2.61 -24.53 -72.26
CA ALA A 883 -3.28 -25.81 -72.44
C ALA A 883 -2.62 -26.93 -71.63
N TRP A 884 -3.44 -27.84 -71.09
CA TRP A 884 -2.94 -29.10 -70.55
C TRP A 884 -2.29 -29.94 -71.65
N GLN A 885 -1.22 -30.65 -71.30
CA GLN A 885 -0.55 -31.52 -72.27
C GLN A 885 -1.42 -32.72 -72.66
N ASP A 886 -1.97 -33.43 -71.66
CA ASP A 886 -2.78 -34.65 -71.83
C ASP A 886 -3.80 -34.75 -70.68
N GLY A 887 -4.92 -35.46 -70.93
CA GLY A 887 -5.92 -35.81 -69.91
C GLY A 887 -6.08 -37.32 -69.77
N TYR A 888 -5.99 -37.84 -68.54
CA TYR A 888 -6.13 -39.27 -68.25
C TYR A 888 -7.43 -39.52 -67.48
N PHE A 889 -8.38 -40.22 -68.10
CA PHE A 889 -9.69 -40.53 -67.52
C PHE A 889 -9.98 -42.03 -67.55
N VAL A 890 -10.57 -42.58 -66.47
CA VAL A 890 -10.99 -43.99 -66.42
C VAL A 890 -12.24 -44.23 -67.29
N ASN A 891 -13.12 -43.23 -67.39
CA ASN A 891 -14.29 -43.21 -68.28
C ASN A 891 -14.24 -41.96 -69.14
N SER A 892 -14.89 -41.98 -70.31
CA SER A 892 -15.03 -40.79 -71.15
C SER A 892 -15.71 -39.62 -70.40
N PRO A 893 -15.37 -38.35 -70.72
CA PRO A 893 -16.05 -37.20 -70.15
C PRO A 893 -17.57 -37.25 -70.36
N VAL A 894 -18.35 -36.92 -69.33
CA VAL A 894 -19.82 -36.80 -69.42
C VAL A 894 -20.16 -35.39 -69.88
N ILE A 895 -20.85 -35.28 -71.02
CA ILE A 895 -21.26 -34.01 -71.61
C ILE A 895 -22.76 -33.82 -71.41
N THR A 896 -23.20 -32.68 -70.86
CA THR A 896 -24.63 -32.37 -70.67
C THR A 896 -25.33 -32.22 -72.02
N SER A 897 -26.42 -32.97 -72.23
CA SER A 897 -27.23 -32.90 -73.45
C SER A 897 -28.73 -32.99 -73.15
N ASP A 898 -29.22 -32.10 -72.30
CA ASP A 898 -30.64 -31.97 -71.94
C ASP A 898 -31.37 -31.10 -72.99
N GLU A 899 -32.51 -31.56 -73.51
CA GLU A 899 -33.31 -30.80 -74.49
C GLU A 899 -33.85 -29.48 -73.90
N ARG A 900 -34.09 -29.42 -72.59
CA ARG A 900 -34.63 -28.23 -71.91
C ARG A 900 -33.62 -27.09 -71.84
N LEU A 901 -32.34 -27.42 -71.99
CA LEU A 901 -31.23 -26.46 -72.02
C LEU A 901 -30.84 -26.07 -73.45
N LYS A 902 -31.58 -26.57 -74.45
CA LYS A 902 -31.32 -26.35 -75.87
C LYS A 902 -32.55 -25.72 -76.52
N THR A 903 -32.33 -24.83 -77.48
CA THR A 903 -33.39 -24.27 -78.33
C THR A 903 -32.99 -24.43 -79.78
N GLU A 904 -33.90 -24.18 -80.72
CA GLU A 904 -33.63 -24.26 -82.16
C GLU A 904 -33.13 -25.66 -82.60
N ILE A 905 -33.66 -26.71 -81.99
CA ILE A 905 -33.32 -28.11 -82.30
C ILE A 905 -33.90 -28.48 -83.68
N GLN A 906 -33.04 -28.56 -84.69
CA GLN A 906 -33.41 -28.85 -86.07
C GLN A 906 -32.50 -29.91 -86.71
N GLY A 907 -32.97 -30.54 -87.79
CA GLY A 907 -32.15 -31.42 -88.63
C GLY A 907 -31.23 -30.65 -89.57
N PHE A 908 -30.19 -31.31 -90.09
CA PHE A 908 -29.24 -30.70 -91.02
C PHE A 908 -29.87 -30.40 -92.39
N SER A 909 -29.57 -29.22 -92.92
CA SER A 909 -29.84 -28.78 -94.29
C SER A 909 -29.02 -29.57 -95.33
N ASP A 910 -29.42 -29.50 -96.60
CA ASP A 910 -28.67 -30.15 -97.69
C ASP A 910 -27.23 -29.63 -97.82
N ALA A 911 -27.00 -28.33 -97.53
CA ALA A 911 -25.68 -27.73 -97.52
C ALA A 911 -24.84 -28.27 -96.35
N GLU A 912 -25.40 -28.36 -95.14
CA GLU A 912 -24.72 -28.95 -93.98
C GLU A 912 -24.39 -30.44 -94.22
N LYS A 913 -25.33 -31.19 -94.81
CA LYS A 913 -25.09 -32.59 -95.18
C LYS A 913 -23.97 -32.72 -96.23
N ALA A 914 -23.87 -31.78 -97.18
CA ALA A 914 -22.78 -31.73 -98.16
C ALA A 914 -21.44 -31.42 -97.49
N VAL A 915 -21.40 -30.51 -96.51
CA VAL A 915 -20.20 -30.23 -95.72
C VAL A 915 -19.75 -31.47 -94.96
N ALA A 916 -20.65 -32.16 -94.25
CA ALA A 916 -20.33 -33.40 -93.55
C ALA A 916 -19.74 -34.49 -94.48
N LYS A 917 -20.25 -34.62 -95.72
CA LYS A 917 -19.67 -35.53 -96.74
C LYS A 917 -18.27 -35.13 -97.18
N ASP A 918 -18.01 -33.83 -97.29
CA ASP A 918 -16.68 -33.32 -97.60
C ASP A 918 -15.72 -33.54 -96.42
N LEU A 919 -16.16 -33.30 -95.19
CA LEU A 919 -15.38 -33.55 -93.99
C LEU A 919 -15.03 -35.03 -93.82
N ALA A 920 -15.93 -35.96 -94.15
CA ALA A 920 -15.65 -37.40 -94.12
C ALA A 920 -14.43 -37.79 -94.97
N LYS A 921 -14.16 -37.05 -96.05
CA LYS A 921 -13.01 -37.28 -96.96
C LYS A 921 -11.72 -36.59 -96.50
N LEU A 922 -11.80 -35.71 -95.50
CA LEU A 922 -10.68 -34.88 -95.02
C LEU A 922 -10.05 -35.41 -93.72
N ILE A 923 -10.42 -36.62 -93.28
CA ILE A 923 -9.76 -37.29 -92.16
C ILE A 923 -8.34 -37.68 -92.58
N VAL A 924 -7.34 -37.12 -91.90
CA VAL A 924 -5.92 -37.33 -92.18
C VAL A 924 -5.17 -37.75 -90.93
N LYS A 925 -3.99 -38.37 -91.11
CA LYS A 925 -3.04 -38.57 -90.02
C LYS A 925 -2.06 -37.41 -89.95
N TRP A 926 -1.74 -36.97 -88.74
CA TRP A 926 -0.81 -35.85 -88.49
C TRP A 926 0.02 -36.11 -87.23
N LYS A 927 1.13 -35.39 -87.06
CA LYS A 927 1.93 -35.41 -85.83
C LYS A 927 2.04 -33.99 -85.29
N TRP A 928 2.00 -33.83 -83.97
CA TRP A 928 2.32 -32.54 -83.35
C TRP A 928 3.77 -32.16 -83.65
N LYS A 929 4.00 -30.95 -84.19
CA LYS A 929 5.36 -30.45 -84.48
C LYS A 929 6.23 -30.46 -83.21
N SER A 930 5.69 -29.99 -82.08
CA SER A 930 6.37 -30.00 -80.77
C SER A 930 6.70 -31.41 -80.26
N ALA A 931 5.82 -32.39 -80.49
CA ALA A 931 6.12 -33.79 -80.14
C ALA A 931 7.22 -34.37 -81.04
N VAL A 932 7.22 -34.05 -82.34
CA VAL A 932 8.30 -34.48 -83.26
C VAL A 932 9.65 -33.95 -82.79
N GLU A 933 9.71 -32.70 -82.34
CA GLU A 933 10.93 -32.09 -81.80
C GLU A 933 11.32 -32.70 -80.44
N ARG A 934 10.38 -32.81 -79.50
CA ARG A 934 10.60 -33.34 -78.14
C ARG A 934 11.02 -34.81 -78.14
N GLU A 935 10.29 -35.68 -78.83
CA GLU A 935 10.58 -37.12 -78.85
C GLU A 935 11.92 -37.41 -79.55
N LYS A 936 12.24 -36.66 -80.62
CA LYS A 936 13.53 -36.78 -81.34
C LYS A 936 14.72 -36.44 -80.44
N ALA A 937 14.59 -35.47 -79.54
CA ALA A 937 15.62 -35.16 -78.55
C ALA A 937 15.80 -36.28 -77.51
N GLY A 938 14.74 -37.04 -77.21
CA GLY A 938 14.76 -38.19 -76.31
C GLY A 938 15.05 -39.54 -76.97
N GLY A 939 15.35 -39.57 -78.28
CA GLY A 939 15.61 -40.80 -79.04
C GLY A 939 14.37 -41.61 -79.44
N ASN A 940 13.17 -41.07 -79.27
CA ASN A 940 11.89 -41.69 -79.62
C ASN A 940 11.27 -41.06 -80.88
N GLU A 941 10.33 -41.75 -81.52
CA GLU A 941 9.51 -41.17 -82.59
C GLU A 941 8.17 -40.64 -82.05
N ALA A 942 7.78 -39.44 -82.48
CA ALA A 942 6.44 -38.92 -82.20
C ALA A 942 5.35 -39.82 -82.83
N ARG A 943 4.25 -39.98 -82.10
CA ARG A 943 3.11 -40.81 -82.51
C ARG A 943 2.28 -40.10 -83.59
N TRP A 944 1.63 -40.90 -84.43
CA TRP A 944 0.62 -40.40 -85.38
C TRP A 944 -0.70 -40.20 -84.64
N HIS A 945 -1.30 -39.04 -84.83
CA HIS A 945 -2.67 -38.71 -84.48
C HIS A 945 -3.55 -38.77 -85.73
N VAL A 946 -4.85 -38.97 -85.57
CA VAL A 946 -5.81 -39.04 -86.68
C VAL A 946 -6.93 -38.04 -86.39
N GLY A 947 -7.34 -37.28 -87.40
CA GLY A 947 -8.43 -36.32 -87.30
C GLY A 947 -8.44 -35.32 -88.45
N TRP A 948 -9.05 -34.16 -88.23
CA TRP A 948 -9.16 -33.09 -89.21
C TRP A 948 -8.14 -31.98 -88.95
N ILE A 949 -7.75 -31.30 -90.03
CA ILE A 949 -7.03 -30.04 -89.96
C ILE A 949 -8.05 -28.90 -89.98
N ALA A 950 -8.06 -28.05 -88.95
CA ALA A 950 -9.09 -27.03 -88.75
C ALA A 950 -9.32 -26.15 -89.99
N GLN A 951 -8.25 -25.63 -90.60
CA GLN A 951 -8.37 -24.77 -91.77
C GLN A 951 -9.02 -25.47 -92.99
N GLU A 952 -8.87 -26.79 -93.13
CA GLU A 952 -9.56 -27.54 -94.18
C GLU A 952 -11.06 -27.74 -93.87
N VAL A 953 -11.42 -27.79 -92.59
CA VAL A 953 -12.83 -27.78 -92.14
C VAL A 953 -13.48 -26.46 -92.56
N GLU A 954 -12.86 -25.32 -92.27
CA GLU A 954 -13.35 -24.00 -92.68
C GLU A 954 -13.62 -23.92 -94.19
N ARG A 955 -12.64 -24.36 -95.00
CA ARG A 955 -12.78 -24.39 -96.46
C ARG A 955 -13.89 -25.33 -96.94
N ALA A 956 -14.21 -26.39 -96.21
CA ALA A 956 -15.30 -27.29 -96.57
C ALA A 956 -16.67 -26.61 -96.39
N PHE A 957 -16.86 -25.86 -95.29
CA PHE A 957 -18.04 -25.02 -95.09
C PHE A 957 -18.18 -23.97 -96.19
N THR A 958 -17.11 -23.22 -96.48
CA THR A 958 -17.13 -22.18 -97.51
C THR A 958 -17.50 -22.72 -98.89
N ARG A 959 -17.01 -23.91 -99.26
CA ARG A 959 -17.33 -24.54 -100.56
C ARG A 959 -18.81 -24.83 -100.75
N GLN A 960 -19.54 -25.05 -99.67
CA GLN A 960 -20.98 -25.31 -99.68
C GLN A 960 -21.80 -24.06 -99.34
N GLY A 961 -21.17 -22.89 -99.30
CA GLY A 961 -21.83 -21.61 -99.02
C GLY A 961 -22.17 -21.38 -97.55
N LEU A 962 -21.58 -22.14 -96.62
CA LEU A 962 -21.78 -21.99 -95.17
C LEU A 962 -20.56 -21.34 -94.50
N ASN A 963 -20.76 -20.74 -93.34
CA ASN A 963 -19.70 -20.16 -92.53
C ASN A 963 -19.35 -21.08 -91.36
N ALA A 964 -18.11 -21.58 -91.28
CA ALA A 964 -17.69 -22.46 -90.20
C ALA A 964 -17.72 -21.80 -88.82
N HIS A 965 -17.55 -20.48 -88.74
CA HIS A 965 -17.56 -19.72 -87.48
C HIS A 965 -18.96 -19.61 -86.85
N GLU A 966 -20.02 -19.99 -87.56
CA GLU A 966 -21.37 -20.12 -86.99
C GLU A 966 -21.56 -21.44 -86.22
N TYR A 967 -20.60 -22.37 -86.32
CA TYR A 967 -20.67 -23.68 -85.69
C TYR A 967 -19.62 -23.80 -84.59
N SER A 968 -20.07 -24.16 -83.38
CA SER A 968 -19.19 -24.32 -82.21
C SER A 968 -18.07 -25.35 -82.39
N MET A 969 -18.20 -26.24 -83.38
CA MET A 969 -17.20 -27.25 -83.70
C MET A 969 -15.88 -26.65 -84.22
N PHE A 970 -15.92 -25.43 -84.76
CA PHE A 970 -14.78 -24.70 -85.27
C PHE A 970 -14.48 -23.49 -84.38
N CYS A 971 -13.24 -23.38 -83.90
CA CYS A 971 -12.84 -22.30 -83.02
C CYS A 971 -11.58 -21.63 -83.57
N TYR A 972 -11.55 -20.30 -83.54
CA TYR A 972 -10.36 -19.50 -83.81
C TYR A 972 -10.20 -18.50 -82.67
N ASN A 973 -9.05 -18.57 -81.98
CA ASN A 973 -8.70 -17.66 -80.89
C ASN A 973 -7.40 -16.97 -81.22
N GLU A 974 -7.33 -15.66 -81.00
CA GLU A 974 -6.13 -14.83 -81.19
C GLU A 974 -5.85 -14.05 -79.91
N TRP A 975 -4.59 -13.97 -79.50
CA TRP A 975 -4.14 -13.25 -78.31
C TRP A 975 -2.87 -12.44 -78.60
N GLY A 976 -2.72 -11.31 -77.89
CA GLY A 976 -1.54 -10.45 -77.98
C GLY A 976 -0.35 -10.97 -77.16
N ALA A 977 0.83 -10.41 -77.42
CA ALA A 977 2.03 -10.73 -76.65
C ALA A 977 1.90 -10.18 -75.22
N GLN A 978 2.34 -10.97 -74.24
CA GLN A 978 2.47 -10.59 -72.85
C GLN A 978 3.93 -10.80 -72.45
N ASP A 979 4.58 -9.74 -71.97
CA ASP A 979 5.97 -9.83 -71.53
C ASP A 979 6.12 -10.70 -70.28
N ALA A 980 7.28 -11.35 -70.13
CA ALA A 980 7.59 -12.08 -68.91
C ALA A 980 7.63 -11.10 -67.75
N VAL A 981 6.93 -11.45 -66.67
CA VAL A 981 7.06 -10.73 -65.39
C VAL A 981 8.22 -11.39 -64.66
N ILE A 982 9.33 -10.67 -64.52
CA ILE A 982 10.55 -11.14 -63.85
C ILE A 982 10.67 -10.39 -62.53
N ASP A 983 10.93 -11.12 -61.46
CA ASP A 983 11.28 -10.56 -60.16
C ASP A 983 12.61 -9.77 -60.28
N PRO A 984 12.62 -8.46 -60.02
CA PRO A 984 13.83 -7.64 -60.15
C PRO A 984 14.90 -7.91 -59.08
N GLU A 985 14.56 -8.52 -57.93
CA GLU A 985 15.52 -8.87 -56.86
C GLU A 985 16.05 -10.29 -56.99
N SER A 986 15.19 -11.26 -57.30
CA SER A 986 15.61 -12.67 -57.39
C SER A 986 16.04 -13.11 -58.79
N GLY A 987 15.63 -12.38 -59.83
CA GLY A 987 15.83 -12.76 -61.23
C GLY A 987 14.97 -13.95 -61.68
N GLU A 988 14.05 -14.44 -60.83
CA GLU A 988 13.13 -15.53 -61.20
C GLU A 988 11.97 -15.02 -62.07
N VAL A 989 11.57 -15.83 -63.05
CA VAL A 989 10.42 -15.56 -63.91
C VAL A 989 9.14 -15.89 -63.12
N ILE A 990 8.38 -14.85 -62.77
CA ILE A 990 7.09 -14.96 -62.05
C ILE A 990 5.99 -15.41 -63.01
N THR A 991 5.92 -14.77 -64.17
CA THR A 991 5.01 -15.14 -65.27
C THR A 991 5.83 -15.32 -66.53
N LEU A 992 5.67 -16.46 -67.19
CA LEU A 992 6.32 -16.71 -68.47
C LEU A 992 5.80 -15.71 -69.52
N ALA A 993 6.69 -15.23 -70.38
CA ALA A 993 6.26 -14.46 -71.54
C ALA A 993 5.32 -15.33 -72.40
N VAL A 994 4.20 -14.74 -72.81
CA VAL A 994 3.30 -15.33 -73.78
C VAL A 994 3.53 -14.59 -75.09
N GLU A 995 3.99 -15.28 -76.12
CA GLU A 995 4.11 -14.67 -77.44
C GLU A 995 2.72 -14.43 -78.04
N ALA A 996 2.56 -13.34 -78.81
CA ALA A 996 1.35 -13.11 -79.58
C ALA A 996 1.11 -14.29 -80.51
N GLY A 997 -0.13 -14.75 -80.61
CA GLY A 997 -0.43 -15.90 -81.44
C GLY A 997 -1.91 -16.07 -81.71
N ASP A 998 -2.19 -16.85 -82.73
CA ASP A 998 -3.52 -17.35 -83.03
C ASP A 998 -3.48 -18.87 -83.11
N LYS A 999 -4.62 -19.50 -82.83
CA LYS A 999 -4.82 -20.94 -83.00
C LYS A 999 -6.21 -21.22 -83.53
N TYR A 1000 -6.23 -22.02 -84.59
CA TYR A 1000 -7.41 -22.75 -85.01
C TYR A 1000 -7.53 -24.05 -84.21
N GLN A 1001 -8.72 -24.31 -83.67
CA GLN A 1001 -9.03 -25.49 -82.88
C GLN A 1001 -10.35 -26.11 -83.36
N LEU A 1002 -10.51 -27.41 -83.12
CA LEU A 1002 -11.73 -28.13 -83.41
C LEU A 1002 -12.25 -28.82 -82.16
N LYS A 1003 -13.56 -28.71 -81.89
CA LYS A 1003 -14.23 -29.63 -80.96
C LYS A 1003 -14.48 -30.94 -81.71
N GLN A 1004 -13.49 -31.83 -81.66
CA GLN A 1004 -13.47 -33.04 -82.50
C GLN A 1004 -14.74 -33.89 -82.36
N GLY A 1005 -15.28 -34.05 -81.15
CA GLY A 1005 -16.53 -34.81 -80.95
C GLY A 1005 -17.74 -34.23 -81.69
N GLU A 1006 -17.83 -32.91 -81.87
CA GLU A 1006 -18.90 -32.29 -82.67
C GLU A 1006 -18.69 -32.51 -84.17
N VAL A 1007 -17.44 -32.43 -84.65
CA VAL A 1007 -17.08 -32.75 -86.04
C VAL A 1007 -17.39 -34.22 -86.36
N GLU A 1008 -17.02 -35.12 -85.44
CA GLU A 1008 -17.32 -36.55 -85.55
C GLU A 1008 -18.83 -36.81 -85.60
N ALA A 1009 -19.62 -36.21 -84.71
CA ALA A 1009 -21.09 -36.35 -84.70
C ALA A 1009 -21.72 -35.81 -85.99
N PHE A 1010 -21.23 -34.67 -86.49
CA PHE A 1010 -21.71 -34.04 -87.73
C PHE A 1010 -21.44 -34.93 -88.96
N VAL A 1011 -20.24 -35.52 -89.04
CA VAL A 1011 -19.88 -36.48 -90.10
C VAL A 1011 -20.67 -37.78 -89.96
N MET A 1012 -20.79 -38.32 -88.74
CA MET A 1012 -21.50 -39.57 -88.46
C MET A 1012 -22.98 -39.49 -88.82
N ALA A 1013 -23.63 -38.34 -88.62
CA ALA A 1013 -25.03 -38.15 -88.97
C ALA A 1013 -25.30 -38.43 -90.46
N VAL A 1014 -24.37 -38.06 -91.34
CA VAL A 1014 -24.52 -38.30 -92.79
C VAL A 1014 -24.03 -39.67 -93.22
N LEU A 1015 -23.06 -40.25 -92.51
CA LEU A 1015 -22.68 -41.65 -92.73
C LEU A 1015 -23.80 -42.62 -92.31
N ALA A 1016 -24.54 -42.30 -91.25
CA ALA A 1016 -25.71 -43.06 -90.82
C ALA A 1016 -26.86 -42.99 -91.86
N ASP A 1017 -27.10 -41.83 -92.47
CA ASP A 1017 -28.06 -41.63 -93.59
C ASP A 1017 -27.70 -42.46 -94.85
N ALA A 1018 -26.47 -42.98 -94.93
CA ALA A 1018 -25.99 -43.86 -96.01
C ALA A 1018 -25.93 -45.36 -95.63
N LEU A 1019 -26.15 -45.70 -94.35
CA LEU A 1019 -26.07 -47.06 -93.78
C LEU A 1019 -27.41 -47.60 -93.25
N LEU A 1020 -28.35 -46.70 -92.92
CA LEU A 1020 -29.77 -46.97 -92.63
C LEU A 1020 -30.62 -46.80 -93.90
#